data_AF-A0A950GF17-F1
#
_entry.id   AF-A0A950GF17-F1
#
_cell.length_a   1.000
_cell.length_b   1.000
_cell.length_c   1.000
_cell.angle_alpha   90.00
_cell.angle_beta   90.00
_cell.angle_gamma   90.00
#
_symmetry.space_group_name_H-M   'P 1'
#
loop_
_entity.id
_entity.type
_entity.pdbx_description
1 polymer ?
#
loop_
_entity_poly.entity_id
_entity_poly.type
_entity_poly.pdbx_seq_one_letter_code
_entity_poly.pdbx_strand_id
1 'polypeptide(L)'
;MKESRIEKAALALTAIGSLLFSGAAIAGVIYLLLTLSSLLAVRPAFAQSTAGVRLEAGMVKEDVDGDLNSAMEIYQKVADDASASRDVRSKALMRLAGCYEKLGRQARQVYERVVRDFADLPAAAQARSRLAALTRQESPAAPILRQLTSNSTELPVMDASISPDGSYLAYADAAGLHLKSMNTRETRQLPSVPELSGITAHWFPDSARLLLSGAPPAGPPSQNPAGGIWTVRLQGDRPQRISNDGWFPVASPNGEQIAYLSDGARELWLMTASGQSPHRIQAAKPGELCVFPAWLPSGDRIARPCLHQGSADASGRTAPQVELEIFDRQGQEQLRLPFDPAATGGKLLPGGRILYAQRSAPKAEWEESTLWERPTDPGFREWRGQPRLVARLGTDAEASNFSATSDGRKLVFLKAEQQHDVYIADLEDNGRRLSNTRRLTLDDHNDFLASWSLDSRAVFFWSDRNGNQDIYRQFIDQQTAQPILVGPRDKHGVVASPDGSWYYYAVEPEGWKFTDWRPITWMRMPSAGGPARPVFDGPIWGAIECALPPSRACVVIEQGNELIVSSIDPGKGRGSELARANIRGYHFSALSPDGSRVAVLLDDRVRIINLPSGKTEDISYPDWKSFHIFDSVGWAADGKGFYITSFRNGKTVILFVDLEGHVWPLFEAQGQFQSWAYASPDGRHLAFLVRTLARNAWMIEGF
;
A
#
# COMPACT_ATOMS: atom_id res chain seq x y z
N MET A 1 -57.08 22.42 -20.99
CA MET A 1 -57.64 23.47 -21.88
C MET A 1 -56.78 24.72 -21.75
N LYS A 2 -56.28 25.25 -22.88
CA LYS A 2 -55.56 26.53 -23.10
C LYS A 2 -54.27 26.71 -22.29
N GLU A 3 -53.06 26.44 -22.80
CA GLU A 3 -52.35 26.95 -23.99
C GLU A 3 -51.97 28.45 -23.96
N SER A 4 -50.66 28.66 -24.16
CA SER A 4 -49.97 29.81 -24.80
C SER A 4 -49.74 31.08 -23.96
N ARG A 5 -48.50 31.48 -23.60
CA ARG A 5 -47.29 31.88 -24.38
C ARG A 5 -47.15 33.42 -24.43
N ILE A 6 -45.90 33.87 -24.58
CA ILE A 6 -45.47 35.07 -25.35
C ILE A 6 -45.58 36.43 -24.61
N GLU A 7 -44.61 37.36 -24.60
CA GLU A 7 -43.28 37.47 -25.24
C GLU A 7 -42.57 38.78 -24.80
N LYS A 8 -41.23 38.71 -24.78
CA LYS A 8 -40.23 39.64 -25.36
C LYS A 8 -40.07 41.06 -24.78
N ALA A 9 -38.90 41.38 -24.24
CA ALA A 9 -37.63 41.76 -24.92
C ALA A 9 -37.58 43.29 -25.17
N ALA A 10 -36.46 44.01 -25.22
CA ALA A 10 -35.14 43.68 -25.74
C ALA A 10 -34.16 44.86 -25.47
N LEU A 11 -32.86 44.53 -25.33
CA LEU A 11 -31.65 45.18 -25.89
C LEU A 11 -31.36 46.69 -25.67
N ALA A 12 -30.12 47.22 -25.66
CA ALA A 12 -28.73 46.74 -25.54
C ALA A 12 -27.74 47.93 -25.77
N LEU A 13 -26.45 47.69 -25.46
CA LEU A 13 -25.22 48.22 -26.09
C LEU A 13 -24.70 49.65 -25.71
N THR A 14 -23.53 49.76 -25.02
CA THR A 14 -22.14 50.09 -25.50
C THR A 14 -21.80 51.60 -25.54
N ALA A 15 -20.59 52.15 -25.37
CA ALA A 15 -19.23 51.75 -24.98
C ALA A 15 -18.31 53.02 -24.95
N ILE A 16 -17.14 52.91 -24.29
CA ILE A 16 -15.84 53.63 -24.54
C ILE A 16 -15.73 55.15 -24.27
N GLY A 17 -14.59 55.56 -23.67
CA GLY A 17 -13.99 56.88 -23.93
C GLY A 17 -13.16 57.49 -22.79
N SER A 18 -11.85 57.47 -22.96
CA SER A 18 -10.78 57.82 -22.01
C SER A 18 -10.32 59.30 -22.08
N LEU A 19 -9.49 59.70 -21.09
CA LEU A 19 -8.51 60.81 -21.05
C LEU A 19 -9.06 62.23 -20.78
N LEU A 20 -8.83 62.80 -19.59
CA LEU A 20 -7.63 63.49 -19.06
C LEU A 20 -7.65 65.03 -19.25
N PHE A 21 -7.36 65.70 -18.12
CA PHE A 21 -6.66 66.97 -17.92
C PHE A 21 -7.42 68.21 -17.41
N SER A 22 -6.78 68.79 -16.38
CA SER A 22 -6.90 70.13 -15.80
C SER A 22 -8.19 70.41 -15.00
N GLY A 23 -8.16 70.92 -13.77
CA GLY A 23 -7.10 71.68 -13.12
C GLY A 23 -7.70 72.98 -12.61
N ALA A 24 -8.26 72.89 -11.39
CA ALA A 24 -8.52 73.98 -10.46
C ALA A 24 -9.56 75.07 -10.82
N ALA A 25 -10.45 75.30 -9.84
CA ALA A 25 -11.10 76.56 -9.56
C ALA A 25 -12.26 77.02 -10.47
N ILE A 26 -13.34 76.25 -10.47
CA ILE A 26 -14.70 76.83 -10.41
C ILE A 26 -15.25 76.57 -9.01
N ALA A 27 -14.52 77.07 -8.01
CA ALA A 27 -14.84 76.98 -6.59
C ALA A 27 -15.68 78.18 -6.08
N GLY A 28 -16.06 79.13 -6.94
CA GLY A 28 -16.75 80.35 -6.52
C GLY A 28 -18.24 80.45 -6.92
N VAL A 29 -18.69 79.73 -7.95
CA VAL A 29 -20.00 80.01 -8.58
C VAL A 29 -21.04 78.92 -8.33
N ILE A 30 -20.61 77.69 -8.03
CA ILE A 30 -21.53 76.61 -7.64
C ILE A 30 -21.98 76.78 -6.17
N TYR A 31 -21.20 77.48 -5.36
CA TYR A 31 -21.47 77.71 -3.93
C TYR A 31 -22.65 78.66 -3.66
N LEU A 32 -23.10 79.44 -4.65
CA LEU A 32 -24.18 80.42 -4.49
C LEU A 32 -25.50 79.99 -5.18
N LEU A 33 -25.46 78.97 -6.03
CA LEU A 33 -26.65 78.41 -6.71
C LEU A 33 -27.15 77.10 -6.09
N LEU A 34 -26.35 76.46 -5.22
CA LEU A 34 -26.81 75.33 -4.40
C LEU A 34 -27.47 75.76 -3.08
N THR A 35 -27.40 77.04 -2.70
CA THR A 35 -27.98 77.58 -1.46
C THR A 35 -29.45 78.01 -1.60
N LEU A 36 -30.07 77.84 -2.79
CA LEU A 36 -31.48 78.21 -3.02
C LEU A 36 -32.31 77.15 -3.77
N SER A 37 -31.84 75.90 -3.81
CA SER A 37 -32.67 74.70 -4.05
C SER A 37 -32.83 73.85 -2.77
N SER A 38 -32.46 74.43 -1.63
CA SER A 38 -32.67 73.92 -0.28
C SER A 38 -34.10 74.19 0.21
N LEU A 39 -35.09 73.63 -0.49
CA LEU A 39 -36.44 73.34 0.02
C LEU A 39 -37.12 72.43 -1.01
N LEU A 40 -37.43 71.20 -0.61
CA LEU A 40 -38.07 70.10 -1.37
C LEU A 40 -37.13 69.11 -2.08
N ALA A 41 -36.26 68.45 -1.30
CA ALA A 41 -36.17 66.98 -1.21
C ALA A 41 -34.98 66.58 -0.33
N VAL A 42 -35.01 66.97 0.95
CA VAL A 42 -34.23 66.24 1.95
C VAL A 42 -34.96 64.91 2.18
N ARG A 43 -34.56 63.86 1.47
CA ARG A 43 -34.62 62.50 2.02
C ARG A 43 -33.29 62.30 2.74
N PRO A 44 -33.26 62.20 4.08
CA PRO A 44 -32.01 61.96 4.77
C PRO A 44 -31.45 60.59 4.38
N ALA A 45 -30.13 60.58 4.23
CA ALA A 45 -29.29 59.42 4.11
C ALA A 45 -29.54 58.41 5.24
N PHE A 46 -29.33 57.13 4.91
CA PHE A 46 -29.09 55.97 5.78
C PHE A 46 -29.36 56.18 7.27
N ALA A 47 -30.46 55.59 7.76
CA ALA A 47 -30.55 55.21 9.16
C ALA A 47 -29.46 54.16 9.45
N GLN A 48 -28.37 54.58 10.08
CA GLN A 48 -27.34 53.68 10.60
C GLN A 48 -28.00 52.84 11.71
N SER A 49 -28.08 51.52 11.53
CA SER A 49 -28.67 50.66 12.57
C SER A 49 -27.84 50.76 13.85
N THR A 50 -28.49 50.67 15.01
CA THR A 50 -27.82 50.71 16.32
C THR A 50 -26.69 49.69 16.42
N ALA A 51 -26.82 48.54 15.73
CA ALA A 51 -25.78 47.52 15.65
C ALA A 51 -24.58 47.92 14.76
N GLY A 52 -24.80 48.66 13.67
CA GLY A 52 -23.72 49.21 12.84
C GLY A 52 -22.87 50.24 13.60
N VAL A 53 -23.50 51.10 14.39
CA VAL A 53 -22.79 52.05 15.27
C VAL A 53 -21.99 51.32 16.35
N ARG A 54 -22.52 50.23 16.92
CA ARG A 54 -21.76 49.39 17.87
C ARG A 54 -20.57 48.69 17.21
N LEU A 55 -20.70 48.23 15.97
CA LEU A 55 -19.58 47.62 15.24
C LEU A 55 -18.42 48.61 15.08
N GLU A 56 -18.72 49.84 14.67
CA GLU A 56 -17.73 50.92 14.55
C GLU A 56 -17.10 51.27 15.91
N ALA A 57 -17.88 51.30 16.99
CA ALA A 57 -17.34 51.49 18.34
C ALA A 57 -16.36 50.38 18.75
N GLY A 58 -16.64 49.13 18.34
CA GLY A 58 -15.71 48.00 18.51
C GLY A 58 -14.41 48.19 17.71
N MET A 59 -14.51 48.69 16.47
CA MET A 59 -13.35 48.98 15.62
C MET A 59 -12.48 50.11 16.18
N VAL A 60 -13.07 51.15 16.78
CA VAL A 60 -12.30 52.18 17.49
C VAL A 60 -11.55 51.58 18.68
N LYS A 61 -12.21 50.71 19.47
CA LYS A 61 -11.55 50.02 20.59
C LYS A 61 -10.39 49.14 20.14
N GLU A 62 -10.55 48.43 19.03
CA GLU A 62 -9.53 47.53 18.48
C GLU A 62 -8.35 48.29 17.85
N ASP A 63 -8.65 49.20 16.91
CA ASP A 63 -7.65 49.77 16.00
C ASP A 63 -7.06 51.10 16.51
N VAL A 64 -7.79 51.85 17.36
CA VAL A 64 -7.34 53.15 17.90
C VAL A 64 -6.86 53.01 19.34
N ASP A 65 -7.69 52.43 20.22
CA ASP A 65 -7.36 52.32 21.65
C ASP A 65 -6.44 51.13 21.96
N GLY A 66 -6.34 50.15 21.05
CA GLY A 66 -5.61 48.91 21.25
C GLY A 66 -6.20 47.98 22.31
N ASP A 67 -7.42 48.26 22.78
CA ASP A 67 -8.12 47.49 23.81
C ASP A 67 -8.89 46.32 23.19
N LEU A 68 -8.15 45.25 22.91
CA LEU A 68 -8.68 44.06 22.26
C LEU A 68 -9.77 43.36 23.10
N ASN A 69 -9.69 43.37 24.42
CA ASN A 69 -10.69 42.70 25.27
C ASN A 69 -12.04 43.42 25.21
N SER A 70 -12.04 44.75 25.35
CA SER A 70 -13.28 45.54 25.23
C SER A 70 -13.86 45.48 23.81
N ALA A 71 -13.00 45.47 22.77
CA ALA A 71 -13.44 45.31 21.39
C ALA A 71 -14.12 43.94 21.16
N MET A 72 -13.56 42.86 21.71
CA MET A 72 -14.13 41.52 21.61
C MET A 72 -15.52 41.42 22.24
N GLU A 73 -15.75 42.04 23.40
CA GLU A 73 -17.08 42.08 24.03
C GLU A 73 -18.11 42.79 23.14
N ILE A 74 -17.71 43.88 22.49
CA ILE A 74 -18.56 44.63 21.57
C ILE A 74 -18.88 43.80 20.34
N TYR A 75 -17.87 43.17 19.72
CA TYR A 75 -18.06 42.32 18.54
C TYR A 75 -18.93 41.10 18.83
N GLN A 76 -18.79 40.48 20.00
CA GLN A 76 -19.65 39.37 20.41
C GLN A 76 -21.12 39.83 20.52
N LYS A 77 -21.36 40.98 21.18
CA LYS A 77 -22.71 41.56 21.30
C LYS A 77 -23.32 41.89 19.94
N VAL A 78 -22.52 42.40 18.99
CA VAL A 78 -23.00 42.66 17.62
C VAL A 78 -23.28 41.36 16.86
N ALA A 79 -22.44 40.35 17.00
CA ALA A 79 -22.61 39.05 16.34
C ALA A 79 -23.88 38.30 16.79
N ASP A 80 -24.24 38.44 18.06
CA ASP A 80 -25.39 37.77 18.68
C ASP A 80 -26.70 38.59 18.59
N ASP A 81 -26.64 39.85 18.16
CA ASP A 81 -27.83 40.70 17.96
C ASP A 81 -28.62 40.23 16.72
N ALA A 82 -29.71 39.50 16.95
CA ALA A 82 -30.58 38.99 15.88
C ALA A 82 -31.28 40.09 15.07
N SER A 83 -31.37 41.32 15.61
CA SER A 83 -31.92 42.48 14.89
C SER A 83 -30.91 43.14 13.94
N ALA A 84 -29.62 42.80 14.07
CA ALA A 84 -28.56 43.29 13.19
C ALA A 84 -28.56 42.58 11.84
N SER A 85 -28.20 43.31 10.78
CA SER A 85 -28.07 42.72 9.44
C SER A 85 -27.01 41.62 9.40
N ARG A 86 -27.22 40.61 8.54
CA ARG A 86 -26.28 39.49 8.36
C ARG A 86 -24.86 39.94 8.01
N ASP A 87 -24.72 40.98 7.19
CA ASP A 87 -23.43 41.57 6.82
C ASP A 87 -22.68 42.12 8.05
N VAL A 88 -23.36 42.94 8.87
CA VAL A 88 -22.81 43.52 10.11
C VAL A 88 -22.39 42.43 11.10
N ARG A 89 -23.22 41.39 11.28
CA ARG A 89 -22.92 40.26 12.16
C ARG A 89 -21.71 39.45 11.68
N SER A 90 -21.61 39.21 10.37
CA SER A 90 -20.48 38.49 9.77
C SER A 90 -19.16 39.27 9.91
N LYS A 91 -19.19 40.60 9.75
CA LYS A 91 -18.04 41.49 9.95
C LYS A 91 -17.59 41.52 11.42
N ALA A 92 -18.55 41.57 12.35
CA ALA A 92 -18.26 41.49 13.78
C ALA A 92 -17.56 40.17 14.16
N LEU A 93 -18.02 39.03 13.65
CA LEU A 93 -17.39 37.74 13.89
C LEU A 93 -15.97 37.64 13.28
N MET A 94 -15.76 38.21 12.08
CA MET A 94 -14.43 38.26 11.47
C MET A 94 -13.43 39.07 12.30
N ARG A 95 -13.88 40.22 12.82
CA ARG A 95 -13.08 41.08 13.69
C ARG A 95 -12.81 40.43 15.05
N LEU A 96 -13.82 39.79 15.64
CA LEU A 96 -13.69 38.99 16.85
C LEU A 96 -12.63 37.89 16.70
N ALA A 97 -12.66 37.14 15.59
CA ALA A 97 -11.65 36.12 15.29
C ALA A 97 -10.24 36.72 15.15
N GLY A 98 -10.12 37.88 14.50
CA GLY A 98 -8.86 38.63 14.40
C GLY A 98 -8.30 39.07 15.77
N CYS A 99 -9.15 39.50 16.71
CA CYS A 99 -8.72 39.81 18.07
C CYS A 99 -8.22 38.58 18.82
N TYR A 100 -8.88 37.43 18.67
CA TYR A 100 -8.37 36.16 19.22
C TYR A 100 -6.98 35.84 18.69
N GLU A 101 -6.74 35.97 17.38
CA GLU A 101 -5.43 35.75 16.77
C GLU A 101 -4.37 36.76 17.26
N LYS A 102 -4.70 38.06 17.35
CA LYS A 102 -3.80 39.11 17.88
C LYS A 102 -3.40 38.85 19.34
N LEU A 103 -4.24 38.18 20.12
CA LEU A 103 -3.98 37.78 21.51
C LEU A 103 -3.29 36.41 21.64
N GLY A 104 -2.98 35.72 20.53
CA GLY A 104 -2.40 34.37 20.56
C GLY A 104 -3.37 33.30 21.08
N ARG A 105 -4.68 33.54 21.01
CA ARG A 105 -5.75 32.65 21.48
C ARG A 105 -6.43 31.94 20.29
N GLN A 106 -7.12 30.82 20.56
CA GLN A 106 -7.72 29.99 19.51
C GLN A 106 -8.94 30.67 18.85
N ALA A 107 -8.82 31.00 17.55
CA ALA A 107 -9.87 31.67 16.77
C ALA A 107 -10.71 30.72 15.88
N ARG A 108 -10.32 29.44 15.78
CA ARG A 108 -10.87 28.45 14.84
C ARG A 108 -12.40 28.36 14.87
N GLN A 109 -12.98 28.22 16.06
CA GLN A 109 -14.43 28.07 16.24
C GLN A 109 -15.22 29.30 15.75
N VAL A 110 -14.63 30.48 15.85
CA VAL A 110 -15.25 31.73 15.37
C VAL A 110 -15.26 31.75 13.84
N TYR A 111 -14.17 31.36 13.18
CA TYR A 111 -14.14 31.22 11.72
C TYR A 111 -15.09 30.14 11.21
N GLU A 112 -15.18 28.98 11.88
CA GLU A 112 -16.14 27.93 11.53
C GLU A 112 -17.59 28.43 11.64
N ARG A 113 -17.89 29.23 12.67
CA ARG A 113 -19.19 29.92 12.81
C ARG A 113 -19.47 30.87 11.64
N VAL A 114 -18.48 31.64 11.19
CA VAL A 114 -18.63 32.52 10.02
C VAL A 114 -18.97 31.72 8.76
N VAL A 115 -18.24 30.62 8.52
CA VAL A 115 -18.47 29.76 7.34
C VAL A 115 -19.83 29.07 7.38
N ARG A 116 -20.26 28.62 8.56
CA ARG A 116 -21.54 27.92 8.75
C ARG A 116 -22.74 28.86 8.62
N ASP A 117 -22.71 30.00 9.30
CA ASP A 117 -23.87 30.87 9.46
C ASP A 117 -23.98 31.92 8.33
N PHE A 118 -22.89 32.19 7.62
CA PHE A 118 -22.78 33.26 6.60
C PHE A 118 -22.08 32.81 5.30
N ALA A 119 -22.28 31.56 4.90
CA ALA A 119 -21.60 30.91 3.77
C ALA A 119 -21.67 31.67 2.43
N ASP A 120 -22.71 32.48 2.25
CA ASP A 120 -23.04 33.29 1.08
C ASP A 120 -22.35 34.67 1.04
N LEU A 121 -21.73 35.10 2.15
CA LEU A 121 -21.11 36.42 2.27
C LEU A 121 -19.58 36.38 2.06
N PRO A 122 -18.95 37.50 1.65
CA PRO A 122 -17.49 37.58 1.46
C PRO A 122 -16.66 37.19 2.70
N ALA A 123 -17.21 37.42 3.89
CA ALA A 123 -16.61 37.02 5.16
C ALA A 123 -16.34 35.51 5.24
N ALA A 124 -17.19 34.66 4.65
CA ALA A 124 -16.98 33.21 4.65
C ALA A 124 -15.79 32.78 3.78
N ALA A 125 -15.55 33.45 2.64
CA ALA A 125 -14.37 33.18 1.82
C ALA A 125 -13.07 33.55 2.57
N GLN A 126 -13.07 34.68 3.28
CA GLN A 126 -11.95 35.10 4.13
C GLN A 126 -11.75 34.14 5.31
N ALA A 127 -12.82 33.72 5.98
CA ALA A 127 -12.77 32.73 7.05
C ALA A 127 -12.23 31.37 6.58
N ARG A 128 -12.63 30.88 5.39
CA ARG A 128 -12.06 29.66 4.79
C ARG A 128 -10.56 29.80 4.54
N SER A 129 -10.11 30.95 4.03
CA SER A 129 -8.69 31.23 3.81
C SER A 129 -7.89 31.23 5.12
N ARG A 130 -8.42 31.86 6.18
CA ARG A 130 -7.77 31.86 7.52
C ARG A 130 -7.77 30.48 8.16
N LEU A 131 -8.88 29.73 8.08
CA LEU A 131 -8.93 28.33 8.53
C LEU A 131 -7.88 27.46 7.82
N ALA A 132 -7.69 27.65 6.51
CA ALA A 132 -6.65 26.94 5.76
C ALA A 132 -5.22 27.37 6.15
N ALA A 133 -5.01 28.60 6.61
CA ALA A 133 -3.72 29.07 7.12
C ALA A 133 -3.43 28.51 8.52
N LEU A 134 -4.42 28.56 9.43
CA LEU A 134 -4.33 27.97 10.78
C LEU A 134 -4.07 26.46 10.69
N THR A 135 -4.78 25.75 9.81
CA THR A 135 -4.58 24.31 9.60
C THR A 135 -3.17 23.99 9.05
N ARG A 136 -2.59 24.89 8.24
CA ARG A 136 -1.21 24.73 7.72
C ARG A 136 -0.14 25.01 8.79
N GLN A 137 -0.38 25.94 9.70
CA GLN A 137 0.51 26.17 10.86
C GLN A 137 0.41 25.05 11.91
N GLU A 138 -0.76 24.42 12.04
CA GLU A 138 -1.00 23.29 12.94
C GLU A 138 -0.55 21.94 12.35
N SER A 139 -0.31 21.86 11.03
CA SER A 139 0.19 20.63 10.41
C SER A 139 1.69 20.48 10.72
N PRO A 140 2.11 19.41 11.42
CA PRO A 140 3.53 19.13 11.60
C PRO A 140 4.23 19.08 10.24
N ALA A 141 5.51 19.45 10.18
CA ALA A 141 6.33 19.18 9.01
C ALA A 141 6.20 17.70 8.63
N ALA A 142 6.11 17.41 7.33
CA ALA A 142 6.01 16.02 6.87
C ALA A 142 7.19 15.21 7.43
N PRO A 143 6.95 14.00 7.94
CA PRO A 143 8.01 13.20 8.51
C PRO A 143 9.04 12.84 7.42
N ILE A 144 10.30 12.71 7.82
CA ILE A 144 11.40 12.38 6.92
C ILE A 144 11.56 10.87 6.92
N LEU A 145 11.34 10.23 5.77
CA LEU A 145 11.66 8.82 5.53
C LEU A 145 13.06 8.71 4.91
N ARG A 146 13.91 7.87 5.49
CA ARG A 146 15.28 7.63 5.02
C ARG A 146 15.60 6.14 5.02
N GLN A 147 15.97 5.61 3.85
CA GLN A 147 16.53 4.27 3.73
C GLN A 147 17.92 4.20 4.37
N LEU A 148 18.15 3.22 5.25
CA LEU A 148 19.39 3.04 6.00
C LEU A 148 20.28 1.93 5.43
N THR A 149 19.71 0.93 4.75
CA THR A 149 20.44 -0.16 4.09
C THR A 149 20.08 -0.23 2.60
N SER A 150 20.98 -0.76 1.77
CA SER A 150 20.79 -0.86 0.32
C SER A 150 21.09 -2.28 -0.17
N ASN A 151 20.64 -3.27 0.61
CA ASN A 151 20.76 -4.68 0.29
C ASN A 151 19.94 -4.98 -0.97
N SER A 152 20.47 -5.87 -1.83
CA SER A 152 19.77 -6.35 -3.02
C SER A 152 18.67 -7.36 -2.66
N THR A 153 17.84 -7.68 -3.64
CA THR A 153 16.75 -8.67 -3.51
C THR A 153 17.27 -10.09 -3.27
N GLU A 154 18.51 -10.39 -3.65
CA GLU A 154 19.18 -11.68 -3.38
C GLU A 154 19.69 -11.80 -1.93
N LEU A 155 19.87 -10.68 -1.24
CA LEU A 155 20.36 -10.65 0.15
C LEU A 155 19.51 -9.72 1.02
N PRO A 156 18.19 -9.94 1.14
CA PRO A 156 17.31 -9.03 1.85
C PRO A 156 17.64 -8.95 3.35
N VAL A 157 17.48 -7.77 3.93
CA VAL A 157 17.64 -7.59 5.39
C VAL A 157 16.50 -8.34 6.10
N MET A 158 16.83 -9.25 7.02
CA MET A 158 15.87 -10.09 7.75
C MET A 158 15.41 -9.46 9.07
N ASP A 159 16.27 -8.68 9.72
CA ASP A 159 15.93 -7.93 10.93
C ASP A 159 16.76 -6.64 11.02
N ALA A 160 16.23 -5.61 11.68
CA ALA A 160 16.94 -4.37 11.92
C ALA A 160 16.45 -3.65 13.18
N SER A 161 17.38 -3.12 13.96
CA SER A 161 17.08 -2.35 15.16
C SER A 161 18.06 -1.21 15.40
N ILE A 162 17.53 -0.03 15.69
CA ILE A 162 18.30 1.15 16.09
C ILE A 162 18.63 1.08 17.59
N SER A 163 19.84 1.52 17.96
CA SER A 163 20.26 1.63 19.35
C SER A 163 19.45 2.68 20.12
N PRO A 164 19.25 2.53 21.44
CA PRO A 164 18.48 3.47 22.25
C PRO A 164 18.96 4.92 22.18
N ASP A 165 20.27 5.14 21.99
CA ASP A 165 20.89 6.46 21.82
C ASP A 165 20.84 6.98 20.36
N GLY A 166 20.44 6.14 19.40
CA GLY A 166 20.39 6.46 17.97
C GLY A 166 21.74 6.47 17.25
N SER A 167 22.82 6.05 17.91
CA SER A 167 24.18 6.07 17.35
C SER A 167 24.45 4.93 16.36
N TYR A 168 23.75 3.81 16.48
CA TYR A 168 24.00 2.60 15.68
C TYR A 168 22.71 1.95 15.18
N LEU A 169 22.81 1.31 14.01
CA LEU A 169 21.84 0.36 13.48
C LEU A 169 22.48 -1.03 13.51
N ALA A 170 21.86 -1.98 14.20
CA ALA A 170 22.15 -3.40 14.03
C ALA A 170 21.17 -3.98 13.00
N TYR A 171 21.65 -4.77 12.05
CA TYR A 171 20.78 -5.46 11.10
C TYR A 171 21.36 -6.83 10.73
N ALA A 172 20.50 -7.76 10.36
CA ALA A 172 20.89 -9.11 9.98
C ALA A 172 20.39 -9.44 8.56
N ASP A 173 21.21 -10.15 7.80
CA ASP A 173 20.86 -10.76 6.52
C ASP A 173 21.42 -12.19 6.46
N ALA A 174 21.33 -12.86 5.31
CA ALA A 174 21.85 -14.23 5.18
C ALA A 174 23.38 -14.32 5.30
N ALA A 175 24.12 -13.21 5.16
CA ALA A 175 25.56 -13.15 5.38
C ALA A 175 25.94 -12.95 6.86
N GLY A 176 24.99 -12.57 7.71
CA GLY A 176 25.15 -12.52 9.16
C GLY A 176 24.67 -11.21 9.78
N LEU A 177 25.25 -10.90 10.95
CA LEU A 177 24.91 -9.71 11.73
C LEU A 177 25.86 -8.56 11.40
N HIS A 178 25.30 -7.37 11.17
CA HIS A 178 26.02 -6.17 10.79
C HIS A 178 25.71 -5.03 11.77
N LEU A 179 26.68 -4.13 11.93
CA LEU A 179 26.56 -2.91 12.71
C LEU A 179 26.94 -1.72 11.85
N LYS A 180 26.00 -0.78 11.67
CA LYS A 180 26.20 0.46 10.94
C LYS A 180 26.22 1.66 11.90
N SER A 181 27.25 2.49 11.81
CA SER A 181 27.29 3.78 12.51
C SER A 181 26.33 4.78 11.85
N MET A 182 25.49 5.42 12.64
CA MET A 182 24.56 6.44 12.12
C MET A 182 25.26 7.77 11.81
N ASN A 183 26.43 8.00 12.43
CA ASN A 183 27.23 9.21 12.24
C ASN A 183 28.18 9.08 11.05
N THR A 184 29.02 8.03 11.01
CA THR A 184 30.02 7.85 9.94
C THR A 184 29.46 7.13 8.72
N ARG A 185 28.30 6.45 8.86
CA ARG A 185 27.69 5.56 7.87
C ARG A 185 28.50 4.31 7.53
N GLU A 186 29.61 4.09 8.23
CA GLU A 186 30.42 2.88 8.09
C GLU A 186 29.66 1.67 8.63
N THR A 187 29.76 0.55 7.92
CA THR A 187 29.21 -0.74 8.31
C THR A 187 30.36 -1.69 8.58
N ARG A 188 30.27 -2.43 9.69
CA ARG A 188 31.15 -3.57 9.98
C ARG A 188 30.33 -4.80 10.35
N GLN A 189 30.84 -5.98 10.01
CA GLN A 189 30.24 -7.24 10.44
C GLN A 189 30.54 -7.48 11.93
N LEU A 190 29.55 -7.98 12.67
CA LEU A 190 29.73 -8.45 14.05
C LEU A 190 30.08 -9.94 14.05
N PRO A 191 30.68 -10.47 15.14
CA PRO A 191 30.99 -11.90 15.26
C PRO A 191 29.75 -12.77 14.96
N SER A 192 29.94 -13.80 14.12
CA SER A 192 28.87 -14.73 13.80
C SER A 192 28.50 -15.60 15.00
N VAL A 193 27.24 -16.03 15.03
CA VAL A 193 26.73 -17.04 15.95
C VAL A 193 26.29 -18.22 15.09
N PRO A 194 27.18 -19.19 14.80
CA PRO A 194 26.89 -20.29 13.87
C PRO A 194 25.68 -21.13 14.27
N GLU A 195 25.32 -21.13 15.55
CA GLU A 195 24.15 -21.82 16.09
C GLU A 195 22.83 -21.10 15.80
N LEU A 196 22.85 -19.92 15.18
CA LEU A 196 21.66 -19.17 14.82
C LEU A 196 21.55 -18.96 13.31
N SER A 197 20.35 -19.18 12.80
CA SER A 197 19.86 -18.83 11.47
C SER A 197 18.62 -17.94 11.63
N GLY A 198 18.42 -16.98 10.71
CA GLY A 198 17.34 -15.99 10.85
C GLY A 198 17.48 -15.15 12.11
N ILE A 199 18.66 -14.54 12.31
CA ILE A 199 19.00 -13.79 13.52
C ILE A 199 18.05 -12.61 13.70
N THR A 200 17.44 -12.51 14.88
CA THR A 200 16.83 -11.27 15.38
C THR A 200 17.77 -10.59 16.36
N ALA A 201 17.82 -9.26 16.35
CA ALA A 201 18.73 -8.45 17.14
C ALA A 201 17.98 -7.32 17.86
N HIS A 202 17.99 -7.36 19.19
CA HIS A 202 17.42 -6.32 20.05
C HIS A 202 18.50 -5.69 20.93
N TRP A 203 18.41 -4.37 21.14
CA TRP A 203 19.38 -3.65 21.96
C TRP A 203 19.09 -3.74 23.45
N PHE A 204 20.15 -3.82 24.26
CA PHE A 204 20.08 -3.39 25.65
C PHE A 204 19.95 -1.87 25.75
N PRO A 205 19.36 -1.34 26.85
CA PRO A 205 19.25 0.10 27.08
C PRO A 205 20.59 0.86 27.08
N ASP A 206 21.70 0.16 27.34
CA ASP A 206 23.05 0.73 27.39
C ASP A 206 23.66 1.06 26.02
N SER A 207 22.98 0.73 24.91
CA SER A 207 23.47 0.94 23.54
C SER A 207 24.83 0.28 23.24
N ALA A 208 25.27 -0.67 24.07
CA ALA A 208 26.57 -1.34 23.97
C ALA A 208 26.46 -2.87 23.87
N ARG A 209 25.27 -3.42 24.18
CA ARG A 209 24.97 -4.84 24.08
C ARG A 209 23.76 -5.11 23.18
N LEU A 210 23.83 -6.23 22.48
CA LEU A 210 22.73 -6.83 21.72
C LEU A 210 22.28 -8.13 22.38
N LEU A 211 20.99 -8.41 22.28
CA LEU A 211 20.35 -9.70 22.50
C LEU A 211 20.02 -10.29 21.13
N LEU A 212 20.46 -11.52 20.91
CA LEU A 212 20.22 -12.24 19.67
C LEU A 212 19.37 -13.48 19.94
N SER A 213 18.46 -13.78 19.02
CA SER A 213 17.79 -15.08 18.93
C SER A 213 17.64 -15.53 17.48
N GLY A 214 17.31 -16.80 17.27
CA GLY A 214 17.14 -17.38 15.94
C GLY A 214 16.92 -18.88 16.01
N ALA A 215 16.58 -19.47 14.87
CA ALA A 215 16.46 -20.91 14.74
C ALA A 215 17.87 -21.55 14.68
N PRO A 216 18.09 -22.75 15.22
CA PRO A 216 19.27 -23.52 14.88
C PRO A 216 19.30 -23.78 13.36
N PRO A 217 20.49 -23.86 12.74
CA PRO A 217 20.62 -24.23 11.34
C PRO A 217 19.91 -25.55 11.06
N ALA A 218 19.22 -25.66 9.91
CA ALA A 218 18.32 -26.75 9.54
C ALA A 218 18.73 -28.14 10.08
N GLY A 219 17.87 -28.70 10.94
CA GLY A 219 17.93 -30.08 11.44
C GLY A 219 16.62 -30.83 11.13
N PRO A 220 16.53 -32.15 11.40
CA PRO A 220 15.34 -32.93 11.10
C PRO A 220 14.09 -32.36 11.83
N PRO A 221 12.91 -32.34 11.18
CA PRO A 221 11.68 -31.72 11.68
C PRO A 221 11.11 -32.33 12.97
N SER A 222 11.75 -33.36 13.51
CA SER A 222 11.38 -34.02 14.77
C SER A 222 11.88 -33.32 16.02
N GLN A 223 12.68 -32.25 15.90
CA GLN A 223 13.08 -31.41 17.01
C GLN A 223 12.46 -30.02 16.83
N ASN A 224 11.55 -29.65 17.73
CA ASN A 224 11.13 -28.26 17.85
C ASN A 224 12.40 -27.47 18.20
N PRO A 225 12.90 -26.57 17.33
CA PRO A 225 14.15 -25.90 17.61
C PRO A 225 13.99 -25.04 18.86
N ALA A 226 14.58 -25.45 19.98
CA ALA A 226 14.74 -24.56 21.12
C ALA A 226 15.61 -23.40 20.64
N GLY A 227 15.01 -22.22 20.45
CA GLY A 227 15.74 -21.02 20.04
C GLY A 227 16.85 -20.72 21.05
N GLY A 228 17.99 -20.20 20.62
CA GLY A 228 19.05 -19.80 21.56
C GLY A 228 18.94 -18.31 21.88
N ILE A 229 19.12 -17.91 23.15
CA ILE A 229 19.33 -16.48 23.47
C ILE A 229 20.83 -16.25 23.71
N TRP A 230 21.36 -15.29 22.96
CA TRP A 230 22.75 -14.88 23.02
C TRP A 230 22.87 -13.40 23.31
N THR A 231 24.01 -13.00 23.86
CA THR A 231 24.38 -11.59 23.99
C THR A 231 25.69 -11.30 23.29
N VAL A 232 25.77 -10.15 22.63
CA VAL A 232 26.97 -9.66 21.95
C VAL A 232 27.31 -8.26 22.44
N ARG A 233 28.57 -8.03 22.77
CA ARG A 233 29.11 -6.70 23.13
C ARG A 233 29.76 -6.07 21.91
N LEU A 234 29.57 -4.76 21.70
CA LEU A 234 30.17 -4.07 20.55
C LEU A 234 31.71 -4.01 20.58
N GLN A 235 32.32 -4.11 21.77
CA GLN A 235 33.78 -4.02 21.98
C GLN A 235 34.37 -5.30 22.60
N GLY A 236 33.75 -6.47 22.40
CA GLY A 236 34.23 -7.74 22.94
C GLY A 236 34.28 -8.85 21.89
N ASP A 237 35.14 -9.84 22.10
CA ASP A 237 35.56 -10.74 21.01
C ASP A 237 34.62 -11.92 20.75
N ARG A 238 33.69 -12.27 21.67
CA ARG A 238 32.83 -13.45 21.48
C ARG A 238 31.38 -13.27 21.97
N PRO A 239 30.38 -13.68 21.15
CA PRO A 239 29.01 -13.87 21.59
C PRO A 239 28.92 -14.83 22.78
N GLN A 240 28.04 -14.54 23.74
CA GLN A 240 27.82 -15.36 24.93
C GLN A 240 26.39 -15.91 24.93
N ARG A 241 26.25 -17.23 25.02
CA ARG A 241 24.94 -17.87 25.20
C ARG A 241 24.48 -17.67 26.63
N ILE A 242 23.26 -17.16 26.81
CA ILE A 242 22.64 -16.94 28.13
C ILE A 242 21.39 -17.81 28.35
N SER A 243 20.81 -18.37 27.28
CA SER A 243 19.78 -19.40 27.39
C SER A 243 19.88 -20.43 26.25
N ASN A 244 19.53 -21.67 26.57
CA ASN A 244 19.42 -22.76 25.60
C ASN A 244 18.07 -22.81 24.88
N ASP A 245 17.05 -22.14 25.43
CA ASP A 245 15.71 -21.99 24.86
C ASP A 245 15.29 -20.51 24.91
N GLY A 246 14.63 -20.02 23.86
CA GLY A 246 14.07 -18.68 23.83
C GLY A 246 14.03 -18.01 22.46
N TRP A 247 12.96 -17.23 22.25
CA TRP A 247 12.66 -16.46 21.06
C TRP A 247 12.27 -15.02 21.40
N PHE A 248 12.58 -14.08 20.50
CA PHE A 248 12.23 -12.65 20.60
C PHE A 248 12.59 -12.01 21.96
N PRO A 249 13.85 -12.12 22.42
CA PRO A 249 14.27 -11.61 23.71
C PRO A 249 14.29 -10.08 23.71
N VAL A 250 13.69 -9.47 24.72
CA VAL A 250 13.68 -8.01 24.93
C VAL A 250 14.15 -7.65 26.34
N ALA A 251 15.15 -6.78 26.43
CA ALA A 251 15.64 -6.26 27.70
C ALA A 251 14.64 -5.27 28.30
N SER A 252 14.51 -5.28 29.63
CA SER A 252 13.76 -4.27 30.37
C SER A 252 14.40 -2.88 30.20
N PRO A 253 13.64 -1.77 30.34
CA PRO A 253 14.19 -0.42 30.20
C PRO A 253 15.35 -0.11 31.15
N ASN A 254 15.40 -0.75 32.32
CA ASN A 254 16.51 -0.65 33.28
C ASN A 254 17.66 -1.64 32.98
N GLY A 255 17.50 -2.56 32.03
CA GLY A 255 18.52 -3.52 31.60
C GLY A 255 18.79 -4.67 32.57
N GLU A 256 17.97 -4.85 33.60
CA GLU A 256 18.16 -5.88 34.64
C GLU A 256 17.49 -7.22 34.31
N GLN A 257 16.45 -7.20 33.47
CA GLN A 257 15.65 -8.37 33.11
C GLN A 257 15.51 -8.52 31.61
N ILE A 258 15.24 -9.76 31.19
CA ILE A 258 14.94 -10.12 29.81
C ILE A 258 13.60 -10.85 29.81
N ALA A 259 12.68 -10.37 28.98
CA ALA A 259 11.45 -11.09 28.64
C ALA A 259 11.64 -11.81 27.30
N TYR A 260 11.20 -13.06 27.22
CA TYR A 260 11.38 -13.88 26.03
C TYR A 260 10.32 -14.97 25.94
N LEU A 261 10.12 -15.54 24.75
CA LEU A 261 9.20 -16.66 24.57
C LEU A 261 9.94 -18.00 24.62
N SER A 262 9.48 -18.93 25.44
CA SER A 262 9.99 -20.30 25.59
C SER A 262 8.94 -21.31 25.12
N ASP A 263 9.28 -22.60 25.13
CA ASP A 263 8.36 -23.70 24.80
C ASP A 263 7.69 -23.53 23.43
N GLY A 264 8.50 -23.51 22.36
CA GLY A 264 8.00 -23.33 21.00
C GLY A 264 7.33 -21.97 20.76
N ALA A 265 7.79 -20.94 21.46
CA ALA A 265 7.29 -19.56 21.42
C ALA A 265 5.84 -19.38 21.91
N ARG A 266 5.35 -20.24 22.82
CA ARG A 266 3.97 -20.20 23.35
C ARG A 266 3.88 -19.65 24.77
N GLU A 267 4.98 -19.73 25.52
CA GLU A 267 5.05 -19.31 26.90
C GLU A 267 5.94 -18.08 27.03
N LEU A 268 5.52 -17.13 27.85
CA LEU A 268 6.31 -15.96 28.19
C LEU A 268 7.08 -16.20 29.49
N TRP A 269 8.37 -15.92 29.43
CA TRP A 269 9.32 -16.17 30.51
C TRP A 269 10.12 -14.92 30.83
N LEU A 270 10.60 -14.85 32.07
CA LEU A 270 11.53 -13.84 32.56
C LEU A 270 12.82 -14.49 33.05
N MET A 271 13.94 -13.81 32.80
CA MET A 271 15.23 -14.12 33.41
C MET A 271 15.98 -12.83 33.75
N THR A 272 17.04 -12.92 34.53
CA THR A 272 17.95 -11.79 34.73
C THR A 272 18.74 -11.49 33.45
N ALA A 273 19.31 -10.30 33.35
CA ALA A 273 20.17 -9.90 32.23
C ALA A 273 21.41 -10.80 32.01
N SER A 274 21.74 -11.65 32.99
CA SER A 274 22.82 -12.65 32.91
C SER A 274 22.35 -14.06 32.54
N GLY A 275 21.05 -14.25 32.29
CA GLY A 275 20.45 -15.56 32.00
C GLY A 275 20.08 -16.38 33.23
N GLN A 276 20.14 -15.79 34.43
CA GLN A 276 19.83 -16.52 35.67
C GLN A 276 18.34 -16.46 36.01
N SER A 277 17.90 -17.40 36.84
CA SER A 277 16.53 -17.51 37.37
C SER A 277 15.42 -17.46 36.29
N PRO A 278 15.53 -18.25 35.20
CA PRO A 278 14.47 -18.33 34.21
C PRO A 278 13.20 -18.91 34.86
N HIS A 279 12.08 -18.20 34.73
CA HIS A 279 10.78 -18.67 35.19
C HIS A 279 9.67 -18.19 34.26
N ARG A 280 8.67 -19.04 34.08
CA ARG A 280 7.46 -18.72 33.34
C ARG A 280 6.65 -17.67 34.10
N ILE A 281 6.10 -16.71 33.37
CA ILE A 281 5.16 -15.73 33.90
C ILE A 281 3.76 -15.87 33.30
N GLN A 282 3.61 -16.24 32.02
CA GLN A 282 2.31 -16.34 31.37
C GLN A 282 2.33 -17.33 30.19
N ALA A 283 1.17 -17.89 29.81
CA ALA A 283 1.01 -18.62 28.55
C ALA A 283 -0.18 -18.08 27.76
N ALA A 284 -0.20 -18.30 26.45
CA ALA A 284 -1.37 -18.00 25.62
C ALA A 284 -2.53 -18.95 25.94
N LYS A 285 -3.77 -18.49 25.82
CA LYS A 285 -4.95 -19.37 25.95
C LYS A 285 -5.04 -20.30 24.73
N PRO A 286 -5.73 -21.45 24.84
CA PRO A 286 -5.93 -22.33 23.69
C PRO A 286 -6.59 -21.59 22.51
N GLY A 287 -5.97 -21.66 21.34
CA GLY A 287 -6.46 -20.99 20.13
C GLY A 287 -6.00 -19.53 19.95
N GLU A 288 -5.28 -18.97 20.91
CA GLU A 288 -4.62 -17.66 20.77
C GLU A 288 -3.19 -17.82 20.23
N LEU A 289 -2.77 -16.89 19.38
CA LEU A 289 -1.37 -16.71 18.98
C LEU A 289 -0.86 -15.39 19.58
N CYS A 290 -0.09 -15.49 20.66
CA CYS A 290 0.50 -14.33 21.33
C CYS A 290 2.02 -14.33 21.17
N VAL A 291 2.58 -13.31 20.53
CA VAL A 291 4.00 -13.24 20.15
C VAL A 291 4.59 -11.84 20.41
N PHE A 292 5.90 -11.67 20.26
CA PHE A 292 6.61 -10.37 20.35
C PHE A 292 6.37 -9.60 21.66
N PRO A 293 6.87 -10.10 22.81
CA PRO A 293 6.77 -9.36 24.06
C PRO A 293 7.49 -8.00 23.96
N ALA A 294 6.93 -6.98 24.60
CA ALA A 294 7.51 -5.65 24.66
C ALA A 294 7.33 -5.06 26.07
N TRP A 295 8.39 -4.53 26.65
CA TRP A 295 8.28 -3.77 27.89
C TRP A 295 7.57 -2.45 27.64
N LEU A 296 6.69 -2.05 28.56
CA LEU A 296 6.24 -0.66 28.60
C LEU A 296 7.44 0.24 28.96
N PRO A 297 7.48 1.51 28.50
CA PRO A 297 8.59 2.42 28.78
C PRO A 297 8.91 2.60 30.27
N SER A 298 7.92 2.43 31.15
CA SER A 298 8.07 2.46 32.61
C SER A 298 8.78 1.25 33.21
N GLY A 299 8.84 0.12 32.51
CA GLY A 299 9.52 -1.10 32.95
C GLY A 299 8.80 -1.93 34.02
N ASP A 300 7.61 -1.50 34.46
CA ASP A 300 6.77 -2.20 35.45
C ASP A 300 5.91 -3.32 34.83
N ARG A 301 5.60 -3.21 33.54
CA ARG A 301 4.66 -4.08 32.82
C ARG A 301 5.18 -4.49 31.45
N ILE A 302 4.63 -5.58 30.96
CA ILE A 302 4.95 -6.17 29.66
C ILE A 302 3.65 -6.24 28.86
N ALA A 303 3.74 -5.87 27.59
CA ALA A 303 2.68 -6.00 26.61
C ALA A 303 3.04 -7.09 25.59
N ARG A 304 2.03 -7.78 25.06
CA ARG A 304 2.18 -8.64 23.88
C ARG A 304 0.91 -8.61 23.02
N PRO A 305 1.01 -8.51 21.70
CA PRO A 305 -0.12 -8.72 20.82
C PRO A 305 -0.57 -10.18 20.83
N CYS A 306 -1.88 -10.39 20.86
CA CYS A 306 -2.55 -11.69 20.79
C CYS A 306 -3.58 -11.68 19.66
N LEU A 307 -3.45 -12.63 18.74
CA LEU A 307 -4.40 -12.87 17.67
C LEU A 307 -5.31 -14.04 18.05
N HIS A 308 -6.62 -13.88 17.90
CA HIS A 308 -7.60 -14.95 18.10
C HIS A 308 -8.80 -14.80 17.15
N GLN A 309 -9.63 -15.85 17.07
CA GLN A 309 -10.90 -15.77 16.36
C GLN A 309 -11.90 -14.96 17.19
N GLY A 310 -12.55 -13.97 16.57
CA GLY A 310 -13.67 -13.25 17.15
C GLY A 310 -14.94 -14.09 17.20
N SER A 311 -15.95 -13.58 17.89
CA SER A 311 -17.27 -14.22 17.93
C SER A 311 -17.91 -14.25 16.54
N ALA A 312 -18.67 -15.31 16.28
CA ALA A 312 -19.42 -15.42 15.03
C ALA A 312 -20.48 -14.31 14.95
N ASP A 313 -20.55 -13.65 13.80
CA ASP A 313 -21.63 -12.72 13.49
C ASP A 313 -22.97 -13.47 13.30
N ALA A 314 -24.06 -12.74 13.07
CA ALA A 314 -25.38 -13.33 12.85
C ALA A 314 -25.45 -14.27 11.62
N SER A 315 -24.45 -14.21 10.72
CA SER A 315 -24.32 -15.12 9.57
C SER A 315 -23.44 -16.34 9.84
N GLY A 316 -22.95 -16.50 11.07
CA GLY A 316 -22.05 -17.58 11.46
C GLY A 316 -20.59 -17.36 11.06
N ARG A 317 -20.23 -16.19 10.52
CA ARG A 317 -18.86 -15.88 10.09
C ARG A 317 -18.07 -15.26 11.23
N THR A 318 -16.86 -15.74 11.44
CA THR A 318 -15.91 -15.20 12.42
C THR A 318 -14.87 -14.35 11.71
N ALA A 319 -14.37 -13.31 12.40
CA ALA A 319 -13.27 -12.48 11.92
C ALA A 319 -12.13 -12.50 12.93
N PRO A 320 -10.85 -12.49 12.49
CA PRO A 320 -9.72 -12.37 13.40
C PRO A 320 -9.81 -11.08 14.21
N GLN A 321 -9.45 -11.16 15.49
CA GLN A 321 -9.34 -10.03 16.41
C GLN A 321 -7.90 -9.98 16.93
N VAL A 322 -7.37 -8.78 17.07
CA VAL A 322 -6.06 -8.54 17.67
C VAL A 322 -6.26 -7.74 18.94
N GLU A 323 -5.69 -8.21 20.04
CA GLU A 323 -5.70 -7.52 21.33
C GLU A 323 -4.26 -7.33 21.81
N LEU A 324 -3.99 -6.20 22.46
CA LEU A 324 -2.76 -5.97 23.19
C LEU A 324 -2.99 -6.36 24.65
N GLU A 325 -2.45 -7.51 25.05
CA GLU A 325 -2.50 -7.98 26.43
C GLU A 325 -1.37 -7.33 27.23
N ILE A 326 -1.70 -6.78 28.41
CA ILE A 326 -0.77 -6.10 29.30
C ILE A 326 -0.87 -6.74 30.69
N PHE A 327 0.26 -7.11 31.25
CA PHE A 327 0.37 -7.76 32.56
C PHE A 327 1.60 -7.26 33.32
N ASP A 328 1.61 -7.53 34.62
CA ASP A 328 2.75 -7.23 35.48
C ASP A 328 3.87 -8.27 35.38
N ARG A 329 4.96 -8.05 36.13
CA ARG A 329 6.12 -8.94 36.15
C ARG A 329 5.84 -10.31 36.79
N GLN A 330 4.71 -10.46 37.48
CA GLN A 330 4.26 -11.71 38.08
C GLN A 330 3.32 -12.50 37.15
N GLY A 331 2.96 -11.93 35.99
CA GLY A 331 2.05 -12.55 35.03
C GLY A 331 0.57 -12.30 35.31
N GLN A 332 0.23 -11.44 36.26
CA GLN A 332 -1.16 -11.09 36.51
C GLN A 332 -1.66 -10.19 35.38
N GLU A 333 -2.62 -10.69 34.59
CA GLU A 333 -3.30 -9.93 33.53
C GLU A 333 -3.91 -8.66 34.14
N GLN A 334 -3.47 -7.51 33.65
CA GLN A 334 -3.97 -6.21 34.08
C GLN A 334 -5.01 -5.68 33.10
N LEU A 335 -4.83 -5.92 31.80
CA LEU A 335 -5.65 -5.35 30.75
C LEU A 335 -5.51 -6.07 29.40
N ARG A 336 -6.57 -6.07 28.61
CA ARG A 336 -6.56 -6.37 27.17
C ARG A 336 -7.17 -5.21 26.40
N LEU A 337 -6.40 -4.62 25.49
CA LEU A 337 -6.83 -3.49 24.66
C LEU A 337 -7.10 -3.97 23.23
N PRO A 338 -8.32 -3.80 22.69
CA PRO A 338 -8.60 -4.09 21.28
C PRO A 338 -7.68 -3.27 20.37
N PHE A 339 -7.16 -3.92 19.33
CA PHE A 339 -6.28 -3.33 18.34
C PHE A 339 -6.74 -3.62 16.91
N ASP A 340 -6.16 -2.90 15.95
CA ASP A 340 -6.55 -3.04 14.56
C ASP A 340 -6.05 -4.38 13.98
N PRO A 341 -6.94 -5.26 13.49
CA PRO A 341 -6.55 -6.54 12.92
C PRO A 341 -5.79 -6.42 11.59
N ALA A 342 -5.79 -5.24 10.95
CA ALA A 342 -5.01 -4.96 9.75
C ALA A 342 -3.60 -4.41 10.05
N ALA A 343 -3.22 -4.30 11.33
CA ALA A 343 -1.87 -3.88 11.70
C ALA A 343 -0.83 -4.97 11.39
N THR A 344 0.26 -4.60 10.72
CA THR A 344 1.35 -5.52 10.35
C THR A 344 2.53 -5.48 11.33
N GLY A 345 2.58 -4.46 12.20
CA GLY A 345 3.61 -4.29 13.22
C GLY A 345 3.57 -2.90 13.84
N GLY A 346 4.27 -2.71 14.96
CA GLY A 346 4.36 -1.40 15.60
C GLY A 346 5.27 -1.37 16.82
N LYS A 347 5.42 -0.18 17.41
CA LYS A 347 6.28 0.08 18.56
C LYS A 347 5.57 0.98 19.58
N LEU A 348 5.60 0.54 20.85
CA LEU A 348 5.25 1.38 21.98
C LEU A 348 6.34 2.42 22.20
N LEU A 349 5.95 3.68 22.28
CA LEU A 349 6.85 4.83 22.43
C LEU A 349 6.67 5.50 23.81
N PRO A 350 7.73 6.15 24.32
CA PRO A 350 7.63 6.99 25.51
C PRO A 350 6.53 8.05 25.40
N GLY A 351 5.95 8.41 26.56
CA GLY A 351 4.89 9.43 26.64
C GLY A 351 3.48 8.92 26.32
N GLY A 352 3.29 7.60 26.17
CA GLY A 352 1.97 7.01 25.91
C GLY A 352 1.56 7.16 24.45
N ARG A 353 2.38 6.65 23.53
CA ARG A 353 2.07 6.62 22.09
C ARG A 353 2.40 5.27 21.49
N ILE A 354 1.69 4.88 20.45
CA ILE A 354 2.06 3.75 19.59
C ILE A 354 2.18 4.24 18.16
N LEU A 355 3.25 3.84 17.48
CA LEU A 355 3.38 3.97 16.03
C LEU A 355 3.29 2.57 15.42
N TYR A 356 2.43 2.39 14.42
CA TYR A 356 2.18 1.08 13.81
C TYR A 356 1.93 1.19 12.31
N ALA A 357 2.24 0.13 11.58
CA ALA A 357 1.87 -0.03 10.18
C ALA A 357 0.53 -0.75 10.04
N GLN A 358 -0.22 -0.36 9.02
CA GLN A 358 -1.49 -0.95 8.65
C GLN A 358 -1.55 -1.12 7.13
N ARG A 359 -2.15 -2.22 6.67
CA ARG A 359 -2.49 -2.44 5.25
C ARG A 359 -3.97 -2.15 5.03
N SER A 360 -4.31 -1.38 3.99
CA SER A 360 -5.69 -1.00 3.69
C SER A 360 -6.47 -2.17 3.09
N ALA A 361 -7.63 -2.52 3.66
CA ALA A 361 -8.49 -3.60 3.17
C ALA A 361 -9.29 -3.21 1.91
N PRO A 362 -9.65 -4.16 0.99
CA PRO A 362 -9.58 -5.62 1.13
C PRO A 362 -8.34 -6.30 0.51
N LYS A 363 -8.05 -7.50 1.04
CA LYS A 363 -6.92 -8.44 0.83
C LYS A 363 -6.55 -8.86 -0.61
N ALA A 364 -7.14 -8.28 -1.65
CA ALA A 364 -7.02 -8.76 -3.03
C ALA A 364 -6.30 -7.75 -3.94
N GLU A 365 -5.05 -7.44 -3.59
CA GLU A 365 -4.00 -6.79 -4.43
C GLU A 365 -3.71 -5.29 -4.18
N TRP A 366 -2.42 -4.93 -4.35
CA TRP A 366 -1.84 -3.58 -4.35
C TRP A 366 -2.11 -2.75 -3.08
N GLU A 367 -2.07 -3.41 -1.92
CA GLU A 367 -2.42 -2.76 -0.65
C GLU A 367 -1.38 -1.69 -0.29
N GLU A 368 -1.83 -0.44 -0.21
CA GLU A 368 -1.01 0.62 0.34
C GLU A 368 -0.73 0.34 1.82
N SER A 369 0.55 0.26 2.18
CA SER A 369 0.96 0.26 3.58
C SER A 369 1.08 1.68 4.09
N THR A 370 0.51 1.89 5.27
CA THR A 370 0.41 3.20 5.92
C THR A 370 0.94 3.14 7.34
N LEU A 371 1.63 4.18 7.78
CA LEU A 371 2.07 4.36 9.16
C LEU A 371 1.10 5.26 9.90
N TRP A 372 0.66 4.80 11.07
CA TRP A 372 -0.28 5.48 11.94
C TRP A 372 0.32 5.69 13.32
N GLU A 373 -0.06 6.80 13.94
CA GLU A 373 0.22 7.09 15.34
C GLU A 373 -1.11 7.08 16.10
N ARG A 374 -1.12 6.46 17.28
CA ARG A 374 -2.25 6.52 18.21
C ARG A 374 -1.78 6.91 19.61
N PRO A 375 -2.35 7.97 20.22
CA PRO A 375 -2.08 8.29 21.62
C PRO A 375 -2.76 7.30 22.57
N THR A 376 -2.20 7.21 23.77
CA THR A 376 -2.74 6.49 24.92
C THR A 376 -2.40 7.27 26.19
N ASP A 377 -2.94 6.88 27.34
CA ASP A 377 -2.39 7.38 28.60
C ASP A 377 -0.95 6.85 28.79
N PRO A 378 -0.09 7.53 29.57
CA PRO A 378 1.28 7.07 29.82
C PRO A 378 1.38 5.64 30.39
N GLY A 379 0.30 5.15 31.01
CA GLY A 379 0.20 3.81 31.54
C GLY A 379 -0.36 2.77 30.56
N PHE A 380 -0.64 3.12 29.29
CA PHE A 380 -1.22 2.20 28.30
C PHE A 380 -2.47 1.47 28.81
N ARG A 381 -3.35 2.18 29.51
CA ARG A 381 -4.62 1.69 30.07
C ARG A 381 -5.81 1.92 29.15
N GLU A 382 -5.74 2.92 28.29
CA GLU A 382 -6.80 3.26 27.35
C GLU A 382 -6.23 3.93 26.08
N TRP A 383 -6.90 3.73 24.96
CA TRP A 383 -6.61 4.51 23.76
C TRP A 383 -7.16 5.93 23.89
N ARG A 384 -6.37 6.93 23.49
CA ARG A 384 -6.78 8.33 23.51
C ARG A 384 -6.84 8.90 22.09
N GLY A 385 -7.90 9.64 21.80
CA GLY A 385 -8.09 10.25 20.48
C GLY A 385 -8.24 9.25 19.34
N GLN A 386 -8.29 9.76 18.13
CA GLN A 386 -8.33 8.95 16.91
C GLN A 386 -6.90 8.70 16.41
N PRO A 387 -6.63 7.55 15.74
CA PRO A 387 -5.39 7.34 15.03
C PRO A 387 -5.14 8.44 13.99
N ARG A 388 -3.89 8.87 13.86
CA ARG A 388 -3.43 9.87 12.89
C ARG A 388 -2.52 9.22 11.87
N LEU A 389 -2.80 9.44 10.59
CA LEU A 389 -1.91 9.01 9.51
C LEU A 389 -0.60 9.81 9.59
N VAL A 390 0.52 9.09 9.68
CA VAL A 390 1.87 9.66 9.73
C VAL A 390 2.51 9.67 8.36
N ALA A 391 2.49 8.53 7.66
CA ALA A 391 3.09 8.41 6.34
C ALA A 391 2.42 7.31 5.50
N ARG A 392 2.53 7.45 4.18
CA ARG A 392 2.18 6.42 3.19
C ARG A 392 3.48 5.81 2.69
N LEU A 393 3.59 4.48 2.71
CA LEU A 393 4.83 3.76 2.38
C LEU A 393 4.90 3.31 0.93
N GLY A 394 3.77 3.35 0.20
CA GLY A 394 3.65 2.88 -1.18
C GLY A 394 2.77 1.64 -1.29
N THR A 395 2.41 1.30 -2.52
CA THR A 395 1.76 0.04 -2.91
C THR A 395 2.75 -1.12 -2.77
N ASP A 396 2.26 -2.28 -2.33
CA ASP A 396 3.05 -3.52 -2.10
C ASP A 396 4.22 -3.42 -1.14
N ALA A 397 4.33 -2.27 -0.47
CA ALA A 397 5.20 -2.11 0.67
C ALA A 397 4.58 -2.84 1.86
N GLU A 398 5.42 -3.48 2.67
CA GLU A 398 5.05 -3.99 3.98
C GLU A 398 6.05 -3.49 5.00
N ALA A 399 5.55 -2.90 6.08
CA ALA A 399 6.37 -2.48 7.20
C ALA A 399 6.27 -3.44 8.39
N SER A 400 7.43 -3.86 8.88
CA SER A 400 7.58 -4.81 9.98
C SER A 400 8.83 -4.49 10.83
N ASN A 401 9.06 -5.26 11.90
CA ASN A 401 10.26 -5.21 12.73
C ASN A 401 10.64 -3.80 13.22
N PHE A 402 9.76 -3.22 14.04
CA PHE A 402 9.90 -1.84 14.51
C PHE A 402 10.86 -1.74 15.73
N SER A 403 11.78 -0.78 15.68
CA SER A 403 12.64 -0.36 16.80
C SER A 403 12.67 1.16 16.90
N ALA A 404 12.87 1.72 18.09
CA ALA A 404 12.89 3.16 18.29
C ALA A 404 14.01 3.57 19.24
N THR A 405 14.44 4.82 19.11
CA THR A 405 15.31 5.47 20.09
C THR A 405 14.58 5.66 21.42
N SER A 406 15.35 5.78 22.51
CA SER A 406 14.81 5.94 23.88
C SER A 406 13.99 7.20 24.08
N ASP A 407 14.21 8.23 23.27
CA ASP A 407 13.41 9.47 23.24
C ASP A 407 12.13 9.35 22.39
N GLY A 408 11.97 8.25 21.65
CA GLY A 408 10.83 7.99 20.76
C GLY A 408 10.75 8.96 19.56
N ARG A 409 11.84 9.63 19.19
CA ARG A 409 11.86 10.60 18.07
C ARG A 409 12.27 10.00 16.73
N LYS A 410 13.02 8.89 16.78
CA LYS A 410 13.43 8.14 15.59
C LYS A 410 12.92 6.73 15.70
N LEU A 411 12.36 6.23 14.61
CA LEU A 411 11.90 4.87 14.52
C LEU A 411 12.46 4.22 13.27
N VAL A 412 12.98 3.01 13.42
CA VAL A 412 13.44 2.15 12.34
C VAL A 412 12.47 0.99 12.17
N PHE A 413 12.21 0.63 10.92
CA PHE A 413 11.39 -0.52 10.54
C PHE A 413 11.99 -1.14 9.28
N LEU A 414 11.68 -2.41 9.02
CA LEU A 414 11.92 -3.00 7.72
C LEU A 414 10.79 -2.60 6.79
N LYS A 415 11.14 -2.07 5.61
CA LYS A 415 10.22 -1.92 4.49
C LYS A 415 10.55 -3.01 3.48
N ALA A 416 9.58 -3.87 3.21
CA ALA A 416 9.64 -4.92 2.22
C ALA A 416 8.81 -4.50 1.01
N GLU A 417 9.37 -4.53 -0.19
CA GLU A 417 8.72 -4.19 -1.45
C GLU A 417 8.81 -5.42 -2.35
N GLN A 418 7.66 -5.92 -2.78
CA GLN A 418 7.58 -7.03 -3.71
C GLN A 418 7.68 -6.49 -5.14
N GLN A 419 8.40 -7.20 -5.99
CA GLN A 419 8.51 -6.88 -7.40
C GLN A 419 8.36 -8.17 -8.22
N HIS A 420 7.64 -8.09 -9.33
CA HIS A 420 7.57 -9.17 -10.31
C HIS A 420 8.50 -8.84 -11.48
N ASP A 421 9.33 -9.81 -11.85
CA ASP A 421 10.34 -9.67 -12.89
C ASP A 421 10.22 -10.77 -13.93
N VAL A 422 10.47 -10.43 -15.20
CA VAL A 422 10.51 -11.42 -16.28
C VAL A 422 11.91 -12.02 -16.37
N TYR A 423 11.99 -13.34 -16.25
CA TYR A 423 13.19 -14.14 -16.44
C TYR A 423 13.11 -14.91 -17.75
N ILE A 424 14.28 -15.26 -18.28
CA ILE A 424 14.42 -16.10 -19.47
C ILE A 424 15.46 -17.19 -19.20
N ALA A 425 15.22 -18.38 -19.74
CA ALA A 425 16.15 -19.49 -19.73
C ALA A 425 16.13 -20.22 -21.09
N ASP A 426 17.24 -20.89 -21.41
CA ASP A 426 17.34 -21.76 -22.57
C ASP A 426 16.69 -23.12 -22.26
N LEU A 427 15.93 -23.66 -23.20
CA LEU A 427 15.30 -24.97 -23.11
C LEU A 427 16.20 -26.03 -23.75
N GLU A 428 16.53 -27.04 -22.95
CA GLU A 428 17.31 -28.21 -23.36
C GLU A 428 16.51 -29.49 -23.12
N ASP A 429 16.98 -30.61 -23.67
CA ASP A 429 16.34 -31.93 -23.53
C ASP A 429 14.83 -31.92 -23.86
N ASN A 430 14.48 -31.33 -25.01
CA ASN A 430 13.11 -31.16 -25.47
C ASN A 430 12.20 -30.46 -24.44
N GLY A 431 12.75 -29.46 -23.74
CA GLY A 431 12.03 -28.64 -22.77
C GLY A 431 12.01 -29.19 -21.34
N ARG A 432 12.72 -30.30 -21.09
CA ARG A 432 12.77 -30.96 -19.77
C ARG A 432 13.87 -30.42 -18.86
N ARG A 433 14.70 -29.50 -19.35
CA ARG A 433 15.75 -28.86 -18.55
C ARG A 433 15.96 -27.42 -18.96
N LEU A 434 16.21 -26.56 -17.96
CA LEU A 434 16.62 -25.18 -18.17
C LEU A 434 18.14 -25.03 -18.04
N SER A 435 18.69 -24.12 -18.83
CA SER A 435 20.05 -23.60 -18.69
C SER A 435 20.07 -22.09 -18.90
N ASN A 436 21.19 -21.43 -18.59
CA ASN A 436 21.40 -20.00 -18.85
C ASN A 436 20.28 -19.08 -18.32
N THR A 437 19.72 -19.41 -17.16
CA THR A 437 18.65 -18.64 -16.54
C THR A 437 19.14 -17.27 -16.12
N ARG A 438 18.42 -16.22 -16.53
CA ARG A 438 18.75 -14.82 -16.18
C ARG A 438 17.51 -13.95 -16.12
N ARG A 439 17.60 -12.88 -15.34
CA ARG A 439 16.62 -11.79 -15.34
C ARG A 439 16.69 -11.04 -16.67
N LEU A 440 15.54 -10.78 -17.30
CA LEU A 440 15.43 -10.04 -18.55
C LEU A 440 15.08 -8.58 -18.30
N THR A 441 14.07 -8.29 -17.48
CA THR A 441 13.70 -6.92 -17.12
C THR A 441 14.59 -6.40 -15.99
N LEU A 442 15.31 -5.30 -16.22
CA LEU A 442 16.36 -4.80 -15.31
C LEU A 442 16.00 -3.40 -14.80
N ASP A 443 14.85 -3.27 -14.15
CA ASP A 443 14.38 -2.03 -13.52
C ASP A 443 13.73 -2.32 -12.16
N ASP A 444 13.18 -1.32 -11.47
CA ASP A 444 12.61 -1.44 -10.12
C ASP A 444 11.07 -1.38 -10.13
N HIS A 445 10.44 -1.83 -11.23
CA HIS A 445 8.98 -1.81 -11.44
C HIS A 445 8.41 -3.22 -11.56
N ASN A 446 7.10 -3.37 -11.34
CA ASN A 446 6.47 -4.67 -11.57
C ASN A 446 6.35 -4.91 -13.08
N ASP A 447 6.83 -6.05 -13.55
CA ASP A 447 6.74 -6.50 -14.93
C ASP A 447 6.05 -7.87 -14.99
N PHE A 448 4.87 -7.93 -15.59
CA PHE A 448 4.05 -9.13 -15.69
C PHE A 448 4.08 -9.70 -17.11
N LEU A 449 4.59 -10.93 -17.23
CA LEU A 449 4.76 -11.63 -18.50
C LEU A 449 3.41 -11.84 -19.20
N ALA A 450 3.33 -11.54 -20.48
CA ALA A 450 2.11 -11.75 -21.26
C ALA A 450 2.26 -12.88 -22.27
N SER A 451 3.22 -12.74 -23.21
CA SER A 451 3.42 -13.68 -24.31
C SER A 451 4.75 -13.41 -25.02
N TRP A 452 5.04 -14.21 -26.05
CA TRP A 452 6.21 -14.05 -26.91
C TRP A 452 5.85 -13.36 -28.23
N SER A 453 6.85 -12.69 -28.83
CA SER A 453 6.78 -12.34 -30.24
C SER A 453 6.81 -13.60 -31.12
N LEU A 454 6.11 -13.58 -32.25
CA LEU A 454 6.02 -14.72 -33.17
C LEU A 454 7.38 -15.19 -33.73
N ASP A 455 8.37 -14.29 -33.75
CA ASP A 455 9.73 -14.57 -34.21
C ASP A 455 10.66 -15.09 -33.10
N SER A 456 10.14 -15.30 -31.88
CA SER A 456 10.90 -15.77 -30.70
C SER A 456 12.02 -14.83 -30.21
N ARG A 457 12.09 -13.59 -30.72
CA ARG A 457 13.16 -12.64 -30.38
C ARG A 457 12.84 -11.71 -29.23
N ALA A 458 11.59 -11.63 -28.80
CA ALA A 458 11.16 -10.72 -27.77
C ALA A 458 10.02 -11.31 -26.92
N VAL A 459 9.91 -10.81 -25.70
CA VAL A 459 8.76 -11.04 -24.84
C VAL A 459 7.93 -9.76 -24.74
N PHE A 460 6.62 -9.95 -24.54
CA PHE A 460 5.69 -8.89 -24.20
C PHE A 460 5.28 -9.03 -22.74
N PHE A 461 5.14 -7.89 -22.07
CA PHE A 461 4.74 -7.80 -20.68
C PHE A 461 4.05 -6.46 -20.43
N TRP A 462 3.36 -6.33 -19.31
CA TRP A 462 2.86 -5.04 -18.83
C TRP A 462 3.56 -4.61 -17.55
N SER A 463 3.68 -3.30 -17.36
CA SER A 463 4.53 -2.70 -16.33
C SER A 463 3.96 -1.40 -15.77
N ASP A 464 4.12 -1.19 -14.45
CA ASP A 464 3.68 0.01 -13.72
C ASP A 464 4.64 1.20 -13.80
N ARG A 465 5.69 1.11 -14.63
CA ARG A 465 6.78 2.10 -14.71
C ARG A 465 6.40 3.56 -15.01
N ASN A 466 5.19 3.80 -15.52
CA ASN A 466 4.67 5.16 -15.75
C ASN A 466 3.60 5.59 -14.73
N GLY A 467 3.43 4.82 -13.64
CA GLY A 467 2.41 5.00 -12.61
C GLY A 467 1.09 4.29 -12.90
N ASN A 468 0.91 3.77 -14.11
CA ASN A 468 -0.17 2.88 -14.53
C ASN A 468 0.43 1.71 -15.31
N GLN A 469 -0.34 0.62 -15.45
CA GLN A 469 0.06 -0.55 -16.23
C GLN A 469 0.04 -0.22 -17.73
N ASP A 470 1.21 -0.29 -18.36
CA ASP A 470 1.44 -0.06 -19.78
C ASP A 470 2.08 -1.29 -20.44
N ILE A 471 1.94 -1.43 -21.76
CA ILE A 471 2.43 -2.63 -22.47
C ILE A 471 3.78 -2.36 -23.11
N TYR A 472 4.72 -3.28 -22.88
CA TYR A 472 6.10 -3.23 -23.35
C TYR A 472 6.50 -4.48 -24.11
N ARG A 473 7.52 -4.32 -24.95
CA ARG A 473 8.27 -5.39 -25.59
C ARG A 473 9.72 -5.30 -25.16
N GLN A 474 10.34 -6.41 -24.78
CA GLN A 474 11.79 -6.47 -24.63
C GLN A 474 12.38 -7.58 -25.49
N PHE A 475 13.35 -7.21 -26.32
CA PHE A 475 14.14 -8.18 -27.08
C PHE A 475 15.07 -8.94 -26.14
N ILE A 476 15.20 -10.25 -26.35
CA ILE A 476 15.96 -11.12 -25.47
C ILE A 476 17.47 -10.82 -25.52
N ASP A 477 17.95 -10.22 -26.61
CA ASP A 477 19.35 -9.80 -26.81
C ASP A 477 19.62 -8.35 -26.37
N GLN A 478 18.63 -7.65 -25.81
CA GLN A 478 18.74 -6.25 -25.39
C GLN A 478 18.42 -6.07 -23.90
N GLN A 479 19.00 -5.04 -23.30
CA GLN A 479 18.85 -4.73 -21.87
C GLN A 479 17.67 -3.80 -21.57
N THR A 480 17.04 -3.21 -22.59
CA THR A 480 16.02 -2.18 -22.43
C THR A 480 14.73 -2.57 -23.11
N ALA A 481 13.61 -2.40 -22.40
CA ALA A 481 12.28 -2.57 -22.96
C ALA A 481 11.84 -1.35 -23.81
N GLN A 482 11.00 -1.60 -24.79
CA GLN A 482 10.39 -0.62 -25.69
C GLN A 482 8.89 -0.54 -25.42
N PRO A 483 8.31 0.67 -25.27
CA PRO A 483 6.86 0.80 -25.14
C PRO A 483 6.16 0.37 -26.44
N ILE A 484 5.13 -0.46 -26.33
CA ILE A 484 4.17 -0.72 -27.41
C ILE A 484 2.98 0.22 -27.25
N LEU A 485 2.44 0.32 -26.03
CA LEU A 485 1.24 1.08 -25.74
C LEU A 485 1.34 1.75 -24.37
N VAL A 486 1.31 3.08 -24.39
CA VAL A 486 1.33 3.95 -23.21
C VAL A 486 0.06 4.81 -23.20
N GLY A 487 -0.50 5.07 -22.03
CA GLY A 487 -1.69 5.93 -21.89
C GLY A 487 -2.27 5.93 -20.48
N PRO A 488 -3.35 6.65 -20.19
CA PRO A 488 -3.79 6.94 -18.82
C PRO A 488 -4.56 5.83 -18.09
N ARG A 489 -4.86 4.70 -18.75
CA ARG A 489 -5.62 3.57 -18.16
C ARG A 489 -4.74 2.35 -18.04
N ASP A 490 -4.97 1.50 -17.05
CA ASP A 490 -4.28 0.22 -16.93
C ASP A 490 -4.63 -0.71 -18.11
N LYS A 491 -3.59 -1.34 -18.67
CA LYS A 491 -3.73 -2.36 -19.71
C LYS A 491 -2.98 -3.60 -19.29
N HIS A 492 -3.58 -4.75 -19.56
CA HIS A 492 -3.07 -6.07 -19.20
C HIS A 492 -3.33 -7.06 -20.32
N GLY A 493 -2.58 -8.15 -20.35
CA GLY A 493 -2.67 -9.16 -21.40
C GLY A 493 -2.25 -8.58 -22.75
N VAL A 494 -1.29 -9.18 -23.41
CA VAL A 494 -1.02 -8.84 -24.81
C VAL A 494 -0.64 -10.08 -25.58
N VAL A 495 -1.30 -10.28 -26.72
CA VAL A 495 -1.04 -11.41 -27.62
C VAL A 495 -1.09 -10.93 -29.07
N ALA A 496 -0.15 -11.42 -29.88
CA ALA A 496 -0.13 -11.17 -31.32
C ALA A 496 -1.09 -12.12 -32.04
N SER A 497 -1.80 -11.61 -33.07
CA SER A 497 -2.51 -12.49 -33.99
C SER A 497 -1.52 -13.34 -34.80
N PRO A 498 -1.85 -14.58 -35.19
CA PRO A 498 -0.88 -15.49 -35.83
C PRO A 498 -0.37 -14.99 -37.18
N ASP A 499 -1.13 -14.12 -37.86
CA ASP A 499 -0.73 -13.46 -39.10
C ASP A 499 0.19 -12.25 -38.87
N GLY A 500 0.46 -11.89 -37.62
CA GLY A 500 1.27 -10.74 -37.23
C GLY A 500 0.60 -9.37 -37.45
N SER A 501 -0.68 -9.32 -37.83
CA SER A 501 -1.36 -8.06 -38.19
C SER A 501 -1.83 -7.24 -36.98
N TRP A 502 -2.13 -7.89 -35.84
CA TRP A 502 -2.80 -7.28 -34.70
C TRP A 502 -2.17 -7.66 -33.36
N TYR A 503 -2.29 -6.76 -32.39
CA TYR A 503 -2.17 -7.07 -30.97
C TYR A 503 -3.54 -6.98 -30.32
N TYR A 504 -3.91 -7.99 -29.53
CA TYR A 504 -5.07 -7.96 -28.64
C TYR A 504 -4.61 -7.72 -27.21
N TYR A 505 -5.35 -6.90 -26.46
CA TYR A 505 -5.05 -6.57 -25.08
C TYR A 505 -6.30 -6.13 -24.31
N ALA A 506 -6.28 -6.21 -23.00
CA ALA A 506 -7.37 -5.75 -22.13
C ALA A 506 -7.09 -4.34 -21.59
N VAL A 507 -8.16 -3.57 -21.40
CA VAL A 507 -8.10 -2.27 -20.71
C VAL A 507 -9.12 -2.26 -19.58
N GLU A 508 -8.66 -1.84 -18.41
CA GLU A 508 -9.51 -1.68 -17.25
C GLU A 508 -10.32 -0.38 -17.32
N PRO A 509 -11.54 -0.39 -16.76
CA PRO A 509 -12.31 0.84 -16.60
C PRO A 509 -11.64 1.78 -15.58
N GLU A 510 -11.98 3.07 -15.64
CA GLU A 510 -11.40 4.06 -14.72
C GLU A 510 -11.81 3.81 -13.27
N GLY A 511 -10.85 3.89 -12.34
CA GLY A 511 -11.07 3.66 -10.91
C GLY A 511 -11.39 2.20 -10.56
N TRP A 512 -11.03 1.27 -11.44
CA TRP A 512 -11.25 -0.16 -11.24
C TRP A 512 -10.45 -0.71 -10.06
N LYS A 513 -11.02 -1.73 -9.41
CA LYS A 513 -10.40 -2.52 -8.35
C LYS A 513 -10.62 -3.99 -8.72
N PHE A 514 -9.68 -4.86 -8.44
CA PHE A 514 -9.79 -6.29 -8.75
C PHE A 514 -11.02 -6.99 -8.15
N THR A 515 -11.57 -6.44 -7.07
CA THR A 515 -12.81 -6.89 -6.42
C THR A 515 -14.10 -6.46 -7.13
N ASP A 516 -14.02 -5.50 -8.05
CA ASP A 516 -15.15 -5.03 -8.83
C ASP A 516 -15.36 -5.98 -10.00
N TRP A 517 -16.47 -6.74 -10.01
CA TRP A 517 -16.94 -7.58 -11.12
C TRP A 517 -17.34 -6.79 -12.38
N ARG A 518 -16.74 -5.61 -12.61
CA ARG A 518 -16.97 -4.79 -13.80
C ARG A 518 -16.29 -5.44 -14.99
N PRO A 519 -16.94 -5.47 -16.16
CA PRO A 519 -16.33 -6.00 -17.37
C PRO A 519 -15.10 -5.17 -17.77
N ILE A 520 -14.08 -5.86 -18.28
CA ILE A 520 -12.92 -5.27 -18.97
C ILE A 520 -13.26 -5.09 -20.45
N THR A 521 -12.61 -4.13 -21.10
CA THR A 521 -12.75 -3.96 -22.56
C THR A 521 -11.57 -4.62 -23.25
N TRP A 522 -11.84 -5.64 -24.06
CA TRP A 522 -10.85 -6.20 -24.98
C TRP A 522 -10.69 -5.27 -26.18
N MET A 523 -9.45 -4.90 -26.45
CA MET A 523 -9.04 -3.98 -27.50
C MET A 523 -8.16 -4.71 -28.51
N ARG A 524 -8.09 -4.14 -29.71
CA ARG A 524 -7.10 -4.52 -30.72
C ARG A 524 -6.39 -3.29 -31.27
N MET A 525 -5.14 -3.44 -31.67
CA MET A 525 -4.38 -2.43 -32.40
C MET A 525 -3.55 -3.06 -33.52
N PRO A 526 -3.32 -2.37 -34.64
CA PRO A 526 -2.40 -2.86 -35.68
C PRO A 526 -0.98 -3.00 -35.13
N SER A 527 -0.29 -4.09 -35.47
CA SER A 527 1.09 -4.35 -35.03
C SER A 527 2.09 -3.33 -35.60
N ALA A 528 1.81 -2.79 -36.79
CA ALA A 528 2.58 -1.71 -37.41
C ALA A 528 2.35 -0.32 -36.76
N GLY A 529 1.51 -0.23 -35.74
CA GLY A 529 1.06 1.01 -35.14
C GLY A 529 -0.20 1.57 -35.79
N GLY A 530 -0.95 2.38 -35.04
CA GLY A 530 -2.22 2.95 -35.46
C GLY A 530 -3.24 3.02 -34.32
N PRO A 531 -4.47 3.51 -34.60
CA PRO A 531 -5.49 3.66 -33.57
C PRO A 531 -5.99 2.30 -33.06
N ALA A 532 -6.05 2.16 -31.74
CA ALA A 532 -6.69 1.02 -31.11
C ALA A 532 -8.22 1.08 -31.24
N ARG A 533 -8.87 -0.09 -31.31
CA ARG A 533 -10.32 -0.22 -31.40
C ARG A 533 -10.84 -1.27 -30.41
N PRO A 534 -12.01 -1.05 -29.80
CA PRO A 534 -12.65 -2.08 -28.99
C PRO A 534 -13.04 -3.29 -29.86
N VAL A 535 -12.98 -4.46 -29.24
CA VAL A 535 -13.35 -5.76 -29.82
C VAL A 535 -14.65 -6.22 -29.17
N PHE A 536 -14.68 -6.34 -27.84
CA PHE A 536 -15.89 -6.57 -27.03
C PHE A 536 -15.62 -6.27 -25.54
N ASP A 537 -16.68 -6.12 -24.75
CA ASP A 537 -16.60 -6.09 -23.28
C ASP A 537 -16.81 -7.51 -22.74
N GLY A 538 -15.93 -7.94 -21.83
CA GLY A 538 -15.91 -9.31 -21.32
C GLY A 538 -15.69 -9.40 -19.82
N PRO A 539 -15.88 -10.59 -19.21
CA PRO A 539 -15.55 -10.80 -17.81
C PRO A 539 -14.04 -10.60 -17.58
N ILE A 540 -13.67 -10.13 -16.38
CA ILE A 540 -12.29 -9.84 -15.94
C ILE A 540 -11.35 -11.02 -16.19
N TRP A 541 -11.88 -12.22 -16.03
CA TRP A 541 -11.16 -13.48 -16.10
C TRP A 541 -11.23 -14.16 -17.47
N GLY A 542 -11.76 -13.48 -18.48
CA GLY A 542 -11.67 -13.95 -19.85
C GLY A 542 -10.27 -13.77 -20.42
N ALA A 543 -9.87 -14.60 -21.38
CA ALA A 543 -8.59 -14.48 -22.08
C ALA A 543 -8.80 -14.51 -23.59
N ILE A 544 -8.06 -13.67 -24.33
CA ILE A 544 -7.82 -13.89 -25.76
C ILE A 544 -6.50 -14.63 -25.90
N GLU A 545 -6.55 -15.79 -26.55
CA GLU A 545 -5.37 -16.58 -26.86
C GLU A 545 -5.31 -16.88 -28.36
N CYS A 546 -4.10 -16.89 -28.89
CA CYS A 546 -3.85 -17.11 -30.31
C CYS A 546 -2.84 -18.25 -30.50
N ALA A 547 -3.10 -19.08 -31.52
CA ALA A 547 -2.25 -20.18 -31.91
C ALA A 547 -0.95 -19.68 -32.58
N LEU A 548 0.00 -20.58 -32.80
CA LEU A 548 1.21 -20.30 -33.56
C LEU A 548 1.01 -20.59 -35.06
N PRO A 549 1.71 -19.87 -35.95
CA PRO A 549 1.77 -20.21 -37.38
C PRO A 549 2.16 -21.69 -37.61
N PRO A 550 1.56 -22.38 -38.60
CA PRO A 550 0.69 -21.84 -39.66
C PRO A 550 -0.79 -21.71 -39.29
N SER A 551 -1.17 -22.06 -38.05
CA SER A 551 -2.55 -21.88 -37.59
C SER A 551 -2.90 -20.40 -37.56
N ARG A 552 -4.16 -20.08 -37.86
CA ARG A 552 -4.72 -18.71 -37.78
C ARG A 552 -5.77 -18.58 -36.68
N ALA A 553 -5.87 -19.59 -35.82
CA ALA A 553 -6.86 -19.62 -34.76
C ALA A 553 -6.51 -18.62 -33.66
N CYS A 554 -7.51 -17.84 -33.26
CA CYS A 554 -7.52 -17.13 -32.00
C CYS A 554 -8.88 -17.38 -31.36
N VAL A 555 -8.88 -17.56 -30.04
CA VAL A 555 -10.07 -17.88 -29.26
C VAL A 555 -10.25 -16.89 -28.12
N VAL A 556 -11.50 -16.74 -27.71
CA VAL A 556 -11.89 -16.12 -26.45
C VAL A 556 -12.27 -17.25 -25.50
N ILE A 557 -11.61 -17.32 -24.35
CA ILE A 557 -11.94 -18.26 -23.27
C ILE A 557 -12.66 -17.45 -22.18
N GLU A 558 -13.92 -17.77 -21.93
CA GLU A 558 -14.72 -17.14 -20.87
C GLU A 558 -15.05 -18.16 -19.80
N GLN A 559 -14.94 -17.75 -18.54
CA GLN A 559 -15.11 -18.62 -17.37
C GLN A 559 -16.09 -18.00 -16.36
N GLY A 560 -16.74 -18.86 -15.58
CA GLY A 560 -17.76 -18.46 -14.61
C GLY A 560 -18.56 -19.67 -14.14
N ASN A 561 -19.82 -19.78 -14.56
CA ASN A 561 -20.63 -20.98 -14.31
C ASN A 561 -20.23 -22.16 -15.21
N GLU A 562 -19.73 -21.86 -16.40
CA GLU A 562 -19.20 -22.81 -17.37
C GLU A 562 -18.00 -22.17 -18.05
N LEU A 563 -17.14 -23.00 -18.64
CA LEU A 563 -16.09 -22.54 -19.54
C LEU A 563 -16.62 -22.56 -20.98
N ILE A 564 -16.53 -21.43 -21.66
CA ILE A 564 -16.96 -21.24 -23.04
C ILE A 564 -15.75 -20.80 -23.86
N VAL A 565 -15.47 -21.53 -24.94
CA VAL A 565 -14.43 -21.16 -25.90
C VAL A 565 -15.10 -20.75 -27.20
N SER A 566 -14.86 -19.53 -27.64
CA SER A 566 -15.39 -19.00 -28.91
C SER A 566 -14.26 -18.58 -29.83
N SER A 567 -14.47 -18.63 -31.14
CA SER A 567 -13.55 -18.01 -32.11
C SER A 567 -13.57 -16.48 -31.97
N ILE A 568 -12.54 -15.81 -32.46
CA ILE A 568 -12.54 -14.36 -32.63
C ILE A 568 -12.74 -13.98 -34.11
N ASP A 569 -13.68 -13.08 -34.36
CA ASP A 569 -13.82 -12.35 -35.62
C ASP A 569 -13.09 -11.01 -35.45
N PRO A 570 -11.99 -10.75 -36.17
CA PRO A 570 -11.24 -9.50 -36.03
C PRO A 570 -12.12 -8.25 -36.23
N GLY A 571 -13.12 -8.29 -37.12
CA GLY A 571 -14.00 -7.17 -37.42
C GLY A 571 -15.16 -6.98 -36.43
N LYS A 572 -15.71 -8.08 -35.90
CA LYS A 572 -16.96 -8.10 -35.13
C LYS A 572 -16.81 -8.48 -33.66
N GLY A 573 -15.63 -8.94 -33.26
CA GLY A 573 -15.33 -9.39 -31.90
C GLY A 573 -15.61 -10.87 -31.70
N ARG A 574 -16.51 -11.23 -30.78
CA ARG A 574 -16.80 -12.64 -30.48
C ARG A 574 -17.42 -13.34 -31.69
N GLY A 575 -16.80 -14.44 -32.10
CA GLY A 575 -17.24 -15.30 -33.19
C GLY A 575 -18.13 -16.46 -32.72
N SER A 576 -18.13 -17.56 -33.46
CA SER A 576 -18.89 -18.76 -33.11
C SER A 576 -18.29 -19.49 -31.90
N GLU A 577 -19.16 -20.02 -31.05
CA GLU A 577 -18.79 -20.96 -29.99
C GLU A 577 -18.15 -22.21 -30.60
N LEU A 578 -16.98 -22.60 -30.08
CA LEU A 578 -16.21 -23.76 -30.50
C LEU A 578 -16.38 -24.91 -29.51
N ALA A 579 -16.39 -24.61 -28.21
CA ALA A 579 -16.56 -25.60 -27.16
C ALA A 579 -17.20 -25.01 -25.91
N ARG A 580 -17.86 -25.88 -25.15
CA ARG A 580 -18.43 -25.60 -23.83
C ARG A 580 -18.13 -26.75 -22.90
N ALA A 581 -17.65 -26.44 -21.71
CA ALA A 581 -17.37 -27.42 -20.67
C ALA A 581 -17.95 -26.99 -19.33
N ASN A 582 -18.52 -27.93 -18.59
CA ASN A 582 -19.06 -27.71 -17.24
C ASN A 582 -17.90 -27.60 -16.22
N ILE A 583 -17.12 -26.55 -16.35
CA ILE A 583 -16.02 -26.17 -15.47
C ILE A 583 -16.45 -24.87 -14.79
N ARG A 584 -16.56 -24.91 -13.46
CA ARG A 584 -17.04 -23.80 -12.64
C ARG A 584 -15.88 -23.08 -11.98
N GLY A 585 -16.02 -21.77 -11.86
CA GLY A 585 -14.99 -20.90 -11.31
C GLY A 585 -13.94 -20.55 -12.35
N TYR A 586 -12.91 -19.85 -11.88
CA TYR A 586 -11.76 -19.47 -12.67
C TYR A 586 -10.67 -20.53 -12.53
N HIS A 587 -10.10 -20.92 -13.67
CA HIS A 587 -8.99 -21.85 -13.79
C HIS A 587 -7.99 -21.29 -14.79
N PHE A 588 -6.70 -21.53 -14.57
CA PHE A 588 -5.70 -21.19 -15.58
C PHE A 588 -5.91 -22.07 -16.82
N SER A 589 -5.86 -21.46 -17.99
CA SER A 589 -6.04 -22.14 -19.26
C SER A 589 -5.00 -21.72 -20.28
N ALA A 590 -4.78 -22.57 -21.29
CA ALA A 590 -3.93 -22.25 -22.43
C ALA A 590 -4.40 -22.94 -23.72
N LEU A 591 -4.41 -22.22 -24.83
CA LEU A 591 -4.62 -22.72 -26.18
C LEU A 591 -3.37 -23.43 -26.70
N SER A 592 -3.54 -24.59 -27.33
CA SER A 592 -2.44 -25.34 -27.93
C SER A 592 -1.81 -24.57 -29.11
N PRO A 593 -0.52 -24.80 -29.42
CA PRO A 593 0.17 -24.12 -30.51
C PRO A 593 -0.51 -24.25 -31.88
N ASP A 594 -1.20 -25.36 -32.14
CA ASP A 594 -1.95 -25.59 -33.38
C ASP A 594 -3.37 -24.98 -33.35
N GLY A 595 -3.82 -24.50 -32.19
CA GLY A 595 -5.15 -23.92 -31.98
C GLY A 595 -6.30 -24.92 -31.90
N SER A 596 -6.01 -26.22 -31.77
CA SER A 596 -7.03 -27.28 -31.80
C SER A 596 -7.51 -27.72 -30.42
N ARG A 597 -6.78 -27.38 -29.35
CA ARG A 597 -7.04 -27.84 -27.97
C ARG A 597 -6.90 -26.69 -26.98
N VAL A 598 -7.70 -26.72 -25.92
CA VAL A 598 -7.52 -25.86 -24.74
C VAL A 598 -7.19 -26.74 -23.55
N ALA A 599 -6.08 -26.46 -22.87
CA ALA A 599 -5.75 -27.04 -21.59
C ALA A 599 -6.33 -26.17 -20.48
N VAL A 600 -6.92 -26.81 -19.47
CA VAL A 600 -7.48 -26.17 -18.28
C VAL A 600 -6.88 -26.85 -17.07
N LEU A 601 -6.20 -26.07 -16.24
CA LEU A 601 -5.55 -26.54 -15.04
C LEU A 601 -6.57 -26.61 -13.91
N LEU A 602 -6.97 -27.82 -13.55
CA LEU A 602 -7.85 -28.09 -12.42
C LEU A 602 -7.00 -28.48 -11.20
N ASP A 603 -7.65 -28.54 -10.03
CA ASP A 603 -6.98 -28.88 -8.78
C ASP A 603 -6.15 -30.18 -8.88
N ASP A 604 -6.61 -31.22 -9.57
CA ASP A 604 -5.98 -32.54 -9.56
C ASP A 604 -5.49 -33.06 -10.91
N ARG A 605 -5.66 -32.29 -11.99
CA ARG A 605 -5.41 -32.73 -13.37
C ARG A 605 -5.31 -31.54 -14.32
N VAL A 606 -4.76 -31.78 -15.51
CA VAL A 606 -4.96 -30.89 -16.66
C VAL A 606 -6.05 -31.48 -17.53
N ARG A 607 -7.15 -30.77 -17.71
CA ARG A 607 -8.22 -31.14 -18.64
C ARG A 607 -7.97 -30.52 -20.00
N ILE A 608 -7.85 -31.35 -21.02
CA ILE A 608 -7.68 -30.96 -22.42
C ILE A 608 -9.04 -31.03 -23.11
N ILE A 609 -9.48 -29.92 -23.70
CA ILE A 609 -10.71 -29.82 -24.48
C ILE A 609 -10.33 -29.73 -25.96
N ASN A 610 -10.71 -30.71 -26.76
CA ASN A 610 -10.55 -30.67 -28.21
C ASN A 610 -11.64 -29.78 -28.82
N LEU A 611 -11.26 -28.66 -29.43
CA LEU A 611 -12.21 -27.65 -29.91
C LEU A 611 -13.09 -28.13 -31.07
N PRO A 612 -12.59 -28.83 -32.10
CA PRO A 612 -13.44 -29.31 -33.19
C PRO A 612 -14.52 -30.33 -32.77
N SER A 613 -14.23 -31.17 -31.77
CA SER A 613 -15.13 -32.26 -31.37
C SER A 613 -15.85 -32.03 -30.04
N GLY A 614 -15.41 -31.07 -29.23
CA GLY A 614 -15.86 -30.85 -27.85
C GLY A 614 -15.45 -31.96 -26.88
N LYS A 615 -14.69 -32.97 -27.32
CA LYS A 615 -14.26 -34.08 -26.45
C LYS A 615 -13.22 -33.61 -25.44
N THR A 616 -13.29 -34.17 -24.24
CA THR A 616 -12.37 -33.88 -23.15
C THR A 616 -11.50 -35.07 -22.81
N GLU A 617 -10.24 -34.82 -22.50
CA GLU A 617 -9.26 -35.79 -22.00
C GLU A 617 -8.60 -35.21 -20.74
N ASP A 618 -8.31 -36.06 -19.75
CA ASP A 618 -7.71 -35.63 -18.49
C ASP A 618 -6.30 -36.23 -18.37
N ILE A 619 -5.30 -35.37 -18.22
CA ILE A 619 -3.93 -35.77 -17.89
C ILE A 619 -3.78 -35.71 -16.37
N SER A 620 -3.68 -36.90 -15.76
CA SER A 620 -3.42 -37.07 -14.34
C SER A 620 -1.95 -37.43 -14.13
N TYR A 621 -1.35 -37.01 -13.01
CA TYR A 621 0.04 -37.28 -12.69
C TYR A 621 0.19 -37.72 -11.21
N PRO A 622 0.94 -38.81 -10.93
CA PRO A 622 0.78 -39.59 -9.70
C PRO A 622 1.26 -38.93 -8.39
N ASP A 623 2.12 -37.92 -8.43
CA ASP A 623 2.80 -37.37 -7.23
C ASP A 623 2.25 -36.02 -6.72
N TRP A 624 1.06 -35.60 -7.18
CA TRP A 624 0.60 -34.22 -7.00
C TRP A 624 0.10 -33.86 -5.58
N LYS A 625 -0.31 -34.82 -4.74
CA LYS A 625 -0.89 -34.54 -3.39
C LYS A 625 0.02 -33.75 -2.43
N SER A 626 1.28 -33.54 -2.81
CA SER A 626 2.28 -32.76 -2.09
C SER A 626 2.29 -31.27 -2.45
N PHE A 627 1.55 -30.87 -3.48
CA PHE A 627 1.53 -29.51 -4.03
C PHE A 627 0.18 -28.86 -3.78
N HIS A 628 0.16 -27.62 -3.29
CA HIS A 628 -1.05 -27.10 -2.61
C HIS A 628 -1.86 -26.05 -3.38
N ILE A 629 -1.35 -25.42 -4.44
CA ILE A 629 -2.07 -24.44 -5.28
C ILE A 629 -1.40 -24.43 -6.67
N PHE A 630 -2.17 -24.31 -7.74
CA PHE A 630 -1.65 -24.21 -9.12
C PHE A 630 -1.93 -22.83 -9.70
N ASP A 631 -0.94 -22.27 -10.41
CA ASP A 631 -0.92 -20.83 -10.70
C ASP A 631 -0.78 -20.47 -12.18
N SER A 632 -0.43 -21.42 -13.04
CA SER A 632 -0.45 -21.23 -14.50
C SER A 632 -0.27 -22.54 -15.25
N VAL A 633 -0.76 -22.54 -16.49
CA VAL A 633 -0.47 -23.57 -17.50
C VAL A 633 -0.09 -22.87 -18.79
N GLY A 634 0.98 -23.33 -19.44
CA GLY A 634 1.39 -22.90 -20.77
C GLY A 634 1.82 -24.10 -21.60
N TRP A 635 1.38 -24.19 -22.86
CA TRP A 635 1.80 -25.29 -23.73
C TRP A 635 3.28 -25.20 -24.09
N ALA A 636 3.94 -26.35 -24.23
CA ALA A 636 5.17 -26.43 -25.00
C ALA A 636 4.91 -26.13 -26.48
N ALA A 637 5.88 -25.50 -27.14
CA ALA A 637 5.77 -25.07 -28.54
C ALA A 637 5.48 -26.22 -29.51
N ASP A 638 5.89 -27.45 -29.18
CA ASP A 638 5.62 -28.65 -29.96
C ASP A 638 4.27 -29.32 -29.65
N GLY A 639 3.53 -28.80 -28.67
CA GLY A 639 2.21 -29.29 -28.26
C GLY A 639 2.22 -30.64 -27.53
N LYS A 640 3.38 -31.10 -27.03
CA LYS A 640 3.55 -32.41 -26.35
C LYS A 640 3.56 -32.35 -24.83
N GLY A 641 3.29 -31.19 -24.24
CA GLY A 641 3.22 -31.05 -22.79
C GLY A 641 2.98 -29.61 -22.36
N PHE A 642 3.17 -29.38 -21.07
CA PHE A 642 2.82 -28.15 -20.36
C PHE A 642 3.94 -27.69 -19.46
N TYR A 643 4.14 -26.38 -19.37
CA TYR A 643 4.83 -25.74 -18.27
C TYR A 643 3.79 -25.32 -17.24
N ILE A 644 3.96 -25.77 -16.00
CA ILE A 644 3.02 -25.56 -14.91
C ILE A 644 3.77 -25.03 -13.70
N THR A 645 3.22 -24.00 -13.05
CA THR A 645 3.72 -23.52 -11.77
C THR A 645 2.98 -24.17 -10.61
N SER A 646 3.74 -24.59 -9.61
CA SER A 646 3.24 -25.25 -8.41
C SER A 646 4.02 -24.85 -7.17
N PHE A 647 3.53 -25.20 -5.97
CA PHE A 647 4.17 -24.84 -4.70
C PHE A 647 4.53 -26.05 -3.86
N ARG A 648 5.77 -26.11 -3.38
CA ARG A 648 6.30 -27.21 -2.57
C ARG A 648 7.21 -26.69 -1.46
N ASN A 649 6.94 -27.08 -0.21
CA ASN A 649 7.78 -26.76 0.94
C ASN A 649 8.15 -25.26 1.05
N GLY A 650 7.19 -24.37 0.79
CA GLY A 650 7.41 -22.91 0.83
C GLY A 650 8.16 -22.33 -0.38
N LYS A 651 8.36 -23.12 -1.44
CA LYS A 651 8.96 -22.69 -2.71
C LYS A 651 7.94 -22.69 -3.85
N THR A 652 8.16 -21.82 -4.82
CA THR A 652 7.56 -21.87 -6.15
C THR A 652 8.41 -22.77 -7.04
N VAL A 653 7.78 -23.70 -7.75
CA VAL A 653 8.42 -24.66 -8.63
C VAL A 653 7.77 -24.61 -10.01
N ILE A 654 8.56 -24.45 -11.06
CA ILE A 654 8.10 -24.60 -12.45
C ILE A 654 8.40 -26.05 -12.87
N LEU A 655 7.39 -26.72 -13.41
CA LEU A 655 7.41 -28.10 -13.84
C LEU A 655 7.14 -28.18 -15.33
N PHE A 656 7.75 -29.14 -16.02
CA PHE A 656 7.27 -29.65 -17.30
C PHE A 656 6.46 -30.92 -17.06
N VAL A 657 5.29 -31.03 -17.68
CA VAL A 657 4.41 -32.21 -17.64
C VAL A 657 4.09 -32.64 -19.06
N ASP A 658 4.42 -33.88 -19.44
CA ASP A 658 4.07 -34.40 -20.76
C ASP A 658 2.60 -34.90 -20.82
N LEU A 659 2.14 -35.27 -22.02
CA LEU A 659 0.79 -35.78 -22.21
C LEU A 659 0.57 -37.17 -21.61
N GLU A 660 1.62 -37.89 -21.24
CA GLU A 660 1.57 -39.16 -20.53
C GLU A 660 1.53 -39.00 -18.99
N GLY A 661 1.69 -37.76 -18.49
CA GLY A 661 1.64 -37.44 -17.06
C GLY A 661 2.98 -37.59 -16.32
N HIS A 662 4.10 -37.71 -17.04
CA HIS A 662 5.43 -37.63 -16.44
C HIS A 662 5.79 -36.17 -16.11
N VAL A 663 6.54 -35.97 -15.02
CA VAL A 663 6.81 -34.64 -14.46
C VAL A 663 8.32 -34.41 -14.29
N TRP A 664 8.79 -33.24 -14.73
CA TRP A 664 10.18 -32.79 -14.57
C TRP A 664 10.24 -31.41 -13.91
N PRO A 665 10.90 -31.25 -12.75
CA PRO A 665 11.13 -29.94 -12.16
C PRO A 665 12.21 -29.18 -12.94
N LEU A 666 11.89 -27.93 -13.30
CA LEU A 666 12.72 -27.08 -14.15
C LEU A 666 13.42 -25.96 -13.38
N PHE A 667 12.68 -25.33 -12.46
CA PHE A 667 13.14 -24.16 -11.71
C PHE A 667 12.52 -24.16 -10.32
N GLU A 668 13.28 -23.71 -9.32
CA GLU A 668 12.80 -23.49 -7.95
C GLU A 668 13.21 -22.10 -7.45
N ALA A 669 12.26 -21.39 -6.84
CA ALA A 669 12.50 -20.14 -6.15
C ALA A 669 11.89 -20.14 -4.75
N GLN A 670 12.52 -19.41 -3.83
CA GLN A 670 12.03 -19.30 -2.45
C GLN A 670 10.76 -18.44 -2.38
N GLY A 671 9.85 -18.81 -1.49
CA GLY A 671 8.54 -18.17 -1.34
C GLY A 671 7.48 -18.76 -2.26
N GLN A 672 6.21 -18.55 -1.93
CA GLN A 672 5.06 -18.92 -2.77
C GLN A 672 4.56 -17.67 -3.51
N PHE A 673 4.64 -17.68 -4.83
CA PHE A 673 4.24 -16.57 -5.71
C PHE A 673 3.78 -17.06 -7.08
N GLN A 674 2.92 -16.27 -7.73
CA GLN A 674 2.46 -16.59 -9.08
C GLN A 674 3.60 -16.47 -10.07
N SER A 675 3.84 -17.55 -10.80
CA SER A 675 4.82 -17.60 -11.89
C SER A 675 4.10 -18.07 -13.14
N TRP A 676 4.01 -17.23 -14.15
CA TRP A 676 3.51 -17.62 -15.48
C TRP A 676 4.70 -18.05 -16.32
N ALA A 677 4.62 -19.19 -17.00
CA ALA A 677 5.72 -19.75 -17.78
C ALA A 677 5.26 -20.06 -19.22
N TYR A 678 5.91 -19.42 -20.21
CA TYR A 678 5.56 -19.56 -21.62
C TYR A 678 6.80 -19.88 -22.45
N ALA A 679 6.71 -20.90 -23.30
CA ALA A 679 7.77 -21.21 -24.25
C ALA A 679 7.76 -20.26 -25.44
N SER A 680 8.95 -19.96 -25.96
CA SER A 680 9.10 -19.25 -27.22
C SER A 680 8.50 -20.08 -28.37
N PRO A 681 7.97 -19.44 -29.43
CA PRO A 681 7.39 -20.15 -30.57
C PRO A 681 8.32 -21.17 -31.24
N ASP A 682 9.63 -20.94 -31.21
CA ASP A 682 10.64 -21.88 -31.73
C ASP A 682 11.01 -23.00 -30.74
N GLY A 683 10.47 -22.99 -29.53
CA GLY A 683 10.71 -23.97 -28.47
C GLY A 683 12.10 -23.92 -27.83
N ARG A 684 12.89 -22.86 -28.09
CA ARG A 684 14.29 -22.76 -27.62
C ARG A 684 14.44 -22.07 -26.28
N HIS A 685 13.46 -21.28 -25.86
CA HIS A 685 13.52 -20.50 -24.63
C HIS A 685 12.23 -20.62 -23.82
N LEU A 686 12.35 -20.46 -22.51
CA LEU A 686 11.23 -20.31 -21.59
C LEU A 686 11.32 -18.94 -20.92
N ALA A 687 10.27 -18.14 -21.04
CA ALA A 687 10.11 -16.92 -20.26
C ALA A 687 9.20 -17.23 -19.08
N PHE A 688 9.56 -16.73 -17.90
CA PHE A 688 8.76 -16.94 -16.72
C PHE A 688 8.88 -15.80 -15.71
N LEU A 689 7.89 -15.68 -14.83
CA LEU A 689 7.88 -14.66 -13.78
C LEU A 689 8.59 -15.12 -12.51
N VAL A 690 9.34 -14.22 -11.90
CA VAL A 690 9.94 -14.42 -10.57
C VAL A 690 9.54 -13.25 -9.70
N ARG A 691 9.01 -13.53 -8.50
CA ARG A 691 8.81 -12.49 -7.48
C ARG A 691 10.10 -12.28 -6.71
N THR A 692 10.64 -11.09 -6.78
CA THR A 692 11.76 -10.64 -5.97
C THR A 692 11.24 -9.82 -4.78
N LEU A 693 11.97 -9.84 -3.67
CA LEU A 693 11.61 -9.11 -2.45
C LEU A 693 12.76 -8.21 -2.05
N ALA A 694 12.62 -6.91 -2.29
CA ALA A 694 13.53 -5.92 -1.76
C ALA A 694 13.13 -5.67 -0.30
N ARG A 695 14.03 -5.92 0.66
CA ARG A 695 13.74 -5.60 2.07
C ARG A 695 14.93 -4.92 2.70
N ASN A 696 14.69 -3.69 3.16
CA ASN A 696 15.71 -2.81 3.69
C ASN A 696 15.22 -2.11 4.96
N ALA A 697 16.15 -1.68 5.82
CA ALA A 697 15.84 -0.88 6.98
C ALA A 697 15.59 0.58 6.58
N TRP A 698 14.48 1.14 7.05
CA TRP A 698 14.09 2.53 6.86
C TRP A 698 13.92 3.20 8.21
N MET A 699 14.21 4.50 8.25
CA MET A 699 14.01 5.35 9.42
C MET A 699 12.99 6.43 9.13
N ILE A 700 12.12 6.70 10.10
CA ILE A 700 11.23 7.86 10.11
C ILE A 700 11.59 8.80 11.27
N GLU A 701 11.65 10.10 10.98
CA GLU A 701 11.95 11.18 11.94
C GLU A 701 10.97 12.35 11.78
N GLY A 702 10.73 13.10 12.86
CA GLY A 702 9.90 14.31 12.82
C GLY A 702 8.39 14.06 12.72
N PHE A 703 7.92 12.90 13.20
CA PHE A 703 6.51 12.51 13.23
C PHE A 703 5.78 12.97 14.48
#